data_AF-A0A519YI14-F1
#
_entry.id   AF-A0A519YI14-F1
#
_cell.length_a   1.000
_cell.length_b   1.000
_cell.length_c   1.000
_cell.angle_alpha   90.00
_cell.angle_beta   90.00
_cell.angle_gamma   90.00
#
_symmetry.space_group_name_H-M   'P 1'
#
loop_
_entity.id
_entity.type
_entity.pdbx_description
1 polymer ?
#
loop_
_entity_poly.entity_id
_entity_poly.type
_entity_poly.pdbx_seq_one_letter_code
_entity_poly.pdbx_strand_id
1 'polypeptide(L)'
;MTTTLEEPKVDSPPPPPARRRWEPWALGALLVGTAVAYIWGLGASGWANSFYAAAVQAGSESWKAFFFGSSDAANSITVDKPPMSLWLMSLSVRIFGLSSWAMLVPQALLGVGSVALLYAAVKRWFGAPAGLLAGLVLALTPIAVLMFRFNNPDALLVLLMIASVWAMLRAVEDGRTRWMVLTGVFVGLGFLTKQLQVMLVVPPLALTYLVAGPPKFGKRLAQCFAALGAMIVSAGWWLLIVELWPASSRPWIGGSQNNSILELTLGYNGLGRLNGEETGSVTPGGSRGDAASAAAGAGEAMAGGGMPAGGPGGGGGMWGSTGITRMFESAQGGQIAWLIPAALILLVAGLALRGRAPRVDTQRASFLVWGLWLLVTGLTFSFMAGIFHAYYTVALAPAVAALVAIGSVTLWRRRDALWVRAVLAVTLLATAAMSWVLLGRSASFVPWLKWAVVVVGVVAAVAVLVPASTRGRLAAVVTLAALFTGLAGPTAYAVNTIATPHTGSIVSAGPTVEGGRGGPGGMGGPGGMDGAGRMGGGTAGAAMPAMPGGAAPGASDGAAAGATDGMGAMGGGAAGGLLSGSTPGTELVSLLEQDSGNYTWVAAAIGSNSASGYQLATEDPVMPIGGFNGSDPSPTLEQFQQYVADGKIHYFISGGRGGGMGGDGPASEISTWVQENFTAVTVDGVTLYDLTS
;
A
#
# COMPACT_ATOMS: atom_id res chain seq x y z
N MET A 1 -46.55 -49.74 16.94
CA MET A 1 -45.62 -49.56 15.81
C MET A 1 -45.11 -48.14 15.84
N THR A 2 -43.89 -47.94 16.34
CA THR A 2 -43.19 -46.66 16.38
C THR A 2 -42.35 -46.55 15.12
N THR A 3 -42.80 -45.76 14.15
CA THR A 3 -42.01 -45.41 12.95
C THR A 3 -40.95 -44.39 13.36
N THR A 4 -39.71 -44.85 13.47
CA THR A 4 -38.51 -44.01 13.56
C THR A 4 -38.33 -43.27 12.23
N LEU A 5 -38.44 -41.94 12.26
CA LEU A 5 -38.03 -41.09 11.14
C LEU A 5 -36.51 -41.23 10.96
N GLU A 6 -36.07 -41.77 9.83
CA GLU A 6 -34.66 -41.78 9.45
C GLU A 6 -34.12 -40.35 9.39
N GLU A 7 -33.03 -40.13 10.12
CA GLU A 7 -32.27 -38.88 10.10
C GLU A 7 -31.75 -38.63 8.67
N PRO A 8 -31.97 -37.45 8.06
CA PRO A 8 -31.53 -37.19 6.69
C PRO A 8 -30.01 -37.26 6.63
N LYS A 9 -29.52 -38.32 5.99
CA LYS A 9 -28.10 -38.55 5.72
C LYS A 9 -27.58 -37.34 4.92
N VAL A 10 -26.75 -36.52 5.55
CA VAL A 10 -26.04 -35.44 4.86
C VAL A 10 -25.13 -36.10 3.84
N ASP A 11 -25.44 -35.97 2.55
CA ASP A 11 -24.59 -36.46 1.47
C ASP A 11 -23.18 -35.91 1.68
N SER A 12 -22.21 -36.82 1.75
CA SER A 12 -20.80 -36.45 1.84
C SER A 12 -20.42 -35.60 0.63
N PRO A 13 -19.62 -34.53 0.79
CA PRO A 13 -19.19 -33.73 -0.34
C PRO A 13 -18.51 -34.62 -1.38
N PRO A 14 -18.74 -34.38 -2.69
CA PRO A 14 -18.17 -35.20 -3.74
C PRO A 14 -16.64 -35.28 -3.57
N PRO A 15 -16.03 -36.45 -3.78
CA PRO A 15 -14.60 -36.62 -3.61
C PRO A 15 -13.85 -35.62 -4.51
N PRO A 16 -12.71 -35.07 -4.06
CA PRO A 16 -11.94 -34.14 -4.86
C PRO A 16 -11.57 -34.82 -6.19
N PRO A 17 -11.66 -34.10 -7.33
CA PRO A 17 -11.32 -34.68 -8.62
C PRO A 17 -9.90 -35.25 -8.59
N ALA A 18 -9.70 -36.42 -9.20
CA ALA A 18 -8.40 -37.07 -9.26
C ALA A 18 -7.33 -36.09 -9.79
N ARG A 19 -6.23 -35.93 -9.03
CA ARG A 19 -5.14 -35.02 -9.40
C ARG A 19 -4.61 -35.39 -10.78
N ARG A 20 -4.71 -34.47 -11.73
CA ARG A 20 -4.12 -34.68 -13.06
C ARG A 20 -2.60 -34.52 -12.97
N ARG A 21 -1.87 -35.34 -13.73
CA ARG A 21 -0.39 -35.38 -13.71
C ARG A 21 0.28 -34.03 -13.99
N TRP A 22 -0.37 -33.13 -14.72
CA TRP A 22 0.16 -31.80 -15.06
C TRP A 22 0.00 -30.75 -13.96
N GLU A 23 -0.88 -30.95 -12.98
CA GLU A 23 -1.23 -29.91 -12.00
C GLU A 23 -0.04 -29.47 -11.13
N PRO A 24 0.80 -30.37 -10.59
CA PRO A 24 1.96 -29.97 -9.78
C PRO A 24 2.99 -29.20 -10.61
N TRP A 25 3.20 -29.59 -11.87
CA TRP A 25 4.13 -28.92 -12.78
C TRP A 25 3.65 -27.51 -13.15
N ALA A 26 2.37 -27.34 -13.44
CA ALA A 26 1.81 -26.02 -13.74
C ALA A 26 1.81 -25.10 -12.51
N LEU A 27 1.54 -25.65 -11.32
CA LEU A 27 1.70 -24.89 -10.08
C LEU A 27 3.16 -24.51 -9.84
N GLY A 28 4.09 -25.46 -10.03
CA GLY A 28 5.52 -25.22 -9.92
C GLY A 28 5.98 -24.11 -10.86
N ALA A 29 5.58 -24.16 -12.13
CA ALA A 29 5.89 -23.12 -13.12
C ALA A 29 5.33 -21.75 -12.71
N LEU A 30 4.09 -21.70 -12.20
CA LEU A 30 3.50 -20.46 -11.70
C LEU A 30 4.33 -19.91 -10.52
N LEU A 31 4.60 -20.72 -9.50
CA LEU A 31 5.29 -20.25 -8.29
C LEU A 31 6.75 -19.89 -8.55
N VAL A 32 7.46 -20.66 -9.37
CA VAL A 32 8.83 -20.33 -9.80
C VAL A 32 8.83 -19.06 -10.65
N GLY A 33 7.89 -18.93 -11.59
CA GLY A 33 7.74 -17.72 -12.40
C GLY A 33 7.46 -16.48 -11.53
N THR A 34 6.58 -16.60 -10.53
CA THR A 34 6.32 -15.53 -9.55
C THR A 34 7.56 -15.23 -8.72
N ALA A 35 8.27 -16.24 -8.22
CA ALA A 35 9.49 -16.05 -7.44
C ALA A 35 10.57 -15.32 -8.24
N VAL A 36 10.79 -15.73 -9.50
CA VAL A 36 11.70 -15.04 -10.42
C VAL A 36 11.24 -13.59 -10.61
N ALA A 37 9.96 -13.35 -10.93
CA ALA A 37 9.44 -12.01 -11.12
C ALA A 37 9.59 -11.11 -9.88
N TYR A 38 9.46 -11.65 -8.67
CA TYR A 38 9.49 -10.88 -7.43
C TYR A 38 10.89 -10.76 -6.82
N ILE A 39 11.84 -11.62 -7.18
CA ILE A 39 13.23 -11.58 -6.65
C ILE A 39 14.19 -10.95 -7.66
N TRP A 40 13.89 -11.02 -8.96
CA TRP A 40 14.76 -10.49 -10.01
C TRP A 40 15.04 -8.99 -9.81
N GLY A 41 16.31 -8.60 -9.72
CA GLY A 41 16.70 -7.19 -9.56
C GLY A 41 16.19 -6.53 -8.27
N LEU A 42 15.85 -7.31 -7.23
CA LEU A 42 15.20 -6.79 -6.01
C LEU A 42 16.03 -5.72 -5.29
N GLY A 43 17.37 -5.87 -5.30
CA GLY A 43 18.28 -4.89 -4.70
C GLY A 43 18.37 -3.55 -5.43
N ALA A 44 17.86 -3.43 -6.66
CA ALA A 44 17.94 -2.18 -7.44
C ALA A 44 17.16 -1.02 -6.79
N SER A 45 16.17 -1.34 -5.95
CA SER A 45 15.40 -0.36 -5.18
C SER A 45 16.13 0.17 -3.93
N GLY A 46 17.39 -0.24 -3.68
CA GLY A 46 18.13 0.18 -2.49
C GLY A 46 17.36 -0.13 -1.20
N TRP A 47 17.13 0.90 -0.38
CA TRP A 47 16.36 0.79 0.87
C TRP A 47 14.84 0.75 0.68
N ALA A 48 14.34 0.80 -0.56
CA ALA A 48 12.91 0.89 -0.87
C ALA A 48 12.27 2.06 -0.11
N ASN A 49 11.47 1.80 0.93
CA ASN A 49 11.05 2.83 1.88
C ASN A 49 12.06 2.93 3.04
N SER A 50 12.88 3.97 3.05
CA SER A 50 13.92 4.15 4.08
C SER A 50 13.33 4.30 5.49
N PHE A 51 12.13 4.87 5.63
CA PHE A 51 11.42 4.96 6.91
C PHE A 51 11.21 3.60 7.57
N TYR A 52 10.79 2.58 6.81
CA TYR A 52 10.65 1.23 7.33
C TYR A 52 11.99 0.49 7.39
N ALA A 53 12.95 0.80 6.49
CA ALA A 53 14.27 0.19 6.51
C ALA A 53 15.06 0.53 7.78
N ALA A 54 15.05 1.80 8.20
CA ALA A 54 15.66 2.24 9.45
C ALA A 54 15.04 1.53 10.67
N ALA A 55 13.71 1.38 10.69
CA ALA A 55 13.06 0.63 11.76
C ALA A 55 13.41 -0.87 11.76
N VAL A 56 13.63 -1.44 10.57
CA VAL A 56 14.09 -2.83 10.43
C VAL A 56 15.50 -3.00 11.00
N GLN A 57 16.42 -2.10 10.68
CA GLN A 57 17.77 -2.03 11.25
C GLN A 57 17.72 -1.83 12.77
N ALA A 58 16.94 -0.86 13.25
CA ALA A 58 16.77 -0.63 14.69
C ALA A 58 16.31 -1.91 15.41
N GLY A 59 15.33 -2.61 14.82
CA GLY A 59 14.85 -3.90 15.32
C GLY A 59 15.85 -5.04 15.16
N SER A 60 16.87 -4.93 14.30
CA SER A 60 17.95 -5.92 14.23
C SER A 60 19.00 -5.76 15.32
N GLU A 61 19.21 -4.53 15.78
CA GLU A 61 20.15 -4.26 16.86
C GLU A 61 19.50 -4.42 18.23
N SER A 62 18.35 -3.79 18.45
CA SER A 62 17.70 -3.73 19.77
C SER A 62 16.43 -4.57 19.84
N TRP A 63 16.35 -5.49 20.80
CA TRP A 63 15.11 -6.27 21.04
C TRP A 63 13.94 -5.40 21.53
N LYS A 64 14.25 -4.26 22.15
CA LYS A 64 13.23 -3.29 22.55
C LYS A 64 12.68 -2.55 21.34
N ALA A 65 13.57 -2.06 20.46
CA ALA A 65 13.17 -1.48 19.18
C ALA A 65 12.41 -2.48 18.30
N PHE A 66 12.85 -3.74 18.30
CA PHE A 66 12.16 -4.86 17.65
C PHE A 66 10.73 -4.99 18.15
N PHE A 67 10.54 -5.05 19.47
CA PHE A 67 9.22 -5.24 20.09
C PHE A 67 8.24 -4.12 19.75
N PHE A 68 8.70 -2.86 19.73
CA PHE A 68 7.83 -1.69 19.49
C PHE A 68 7.71 -1.30 18.02
N GLY A 69 8.67 -1.66 17.15
CA GLY A 69 8.78 -1.11 15.80
C GLY A 69 9.35 0.30 15.82
N SER A 70 10.44 0.50 16.57
CA SER A 70 11.10 1.81 16.73
C SER A 70 11.85 2.25 15.48
N SER A 71 11.84 3.55 15.21
CA SER A 71 12.52 4.19 14.08
C SER A 71 14.04 4.16 14.22
N ASP A 72 14.56 4.11 15.46
CA ASP A 72 15.98 4.04 15.79
C ASP A 72 16.29 2.99 16.88
N ALA A 73 17.53 2.51 16.94
CA ALA A 73 17.92 1.44 17.87
C ALA A 73 17.94 1.89 19.35
N ALA A 74 18.13 3.19 19.61
CA ALA A 74 18.03 3.79 20.95
C ALA A 74 16.56 4.04 21.36
N ASN A 75 15.59 3.70 20.50
CA ASN A 75 14.19 3.51 20.84
C ASN A 75 13.51 4.83 21.30
N SER A 76 13.69 5.90 20.52
CA SER A 76 13.09 7.21 20.81
C SER A 76 11.62 7.30 20.40
N ILE A 77 11.26 6.84 19.19
CA ILE A 77 9.91 6.89 18.62
C ILE A 77 9.62 5.70 17.70
N THR A 78 8.37 5.24 17.64
CA THR A 78 7.93 4.17 16.73
C THR A 78 7.62 4.65 15.32
N VAL A 79 7.59 3.72 14.36
CA VAL A 79 6.89 3.97 13.09
C VAL A 79 5.38 4.09 13.31
N ASP A 80 4.66 4.50 12.28
CA ASP A 80 3.22 4.75 12.28
C ASP A 80 2.35 3.48 12.18
N LYS A 81 2.88 2.30 12.54
CA LYS A 81 2.20 0.99 12.41
C LYS A 81 2.62 0.02 13.51
N PRO A 82 1.77 -0.98 13.82
CA PRO A 82 2.20 -2.11 14.64
C PRO A 82 3.29 -2.94 13.94
N PRO A 83 4.15 -3.62 14.72
CA PRO A 83 5.47 -4.03 14.26
C PRO A 83 5.55 -5.40 13.60
N MET A 84 4.44 -6.15 13.41
CA MET A 84 4.53 -7.54 12.93
C MET A 84 5.17 -7.67 11.54
N SER A 85 4.95 -6.68 10.67
CA SER A 85 5.64 -6.62 9.36
C SER A 85 7.14 -6.39 9.51
N LEU A 86 7.53 -5.54 10.47
CA LEU A 86 8.93 -5.24 10.78
C LEU A 86 9.63 -6.44 11.43
N TRP A 87 8.97 -7.16 12.34
CA TRP A 87 9.54 -8.33 13.02
C TRP A 87 10.13 -9.34 12.04
N LEU A 88 9.41 -9.63 10.96
CA LEU A 88 9.88 -10.58 9.95
C LEU A 88 11.16 -10.08 9.27
N MET A 89 11.20 -8.81 8.90
CA MET A 89 12.36 -8.21 8.22
C MET A 89 13.55 -8.04 9.17
N SER A 90 13.33 -7.56 10.40
CA SER A 90 14.37 -7.40 11.41
C SER A 90 15.00 -8.74 11.81
N LEU A 91 14.21 -9.81 11.94
CA LEU A 91 14.77 -11.16 12.16
C LEU A 91 15.62 -11.61 10.97
N SER A 92 15.19 -11.33 9.75
CA SER A 92 15.97 -11.63 8.55
C SER A 92 17.30 -10.87 8.52
N VAL A 93 17.28 -9.57 8.85
CA VAL A 93 18.49 -8.74 8.98
C VAL A 93 19.41 -9.23 10.10
N ARG A 94 18.87 -9.64 11.26
CA ARG A 94 19.68 -10.26 12.33
C ARG A 94 20.42 -11.52 11.89
N ILE A 95 19.83 -12.30 10.97
CA ILE A 95 20.42 -13.57 10.49
C ILE A 95 21.41 -13.34 9.35
N PHE A 96 21.11 -12.41 8.43
CA PHE A 96 21.83 -12.27 7.16
C PHE A 96 22.63 -10.96 7.02
N GLY A 97 22.58 -10.08 8.03
CA GLY A 97 23.17 -8.75 7.99
C GLY A 97 22.28 -7.70 7.29
N LEU A 98 22.54 -6.42 7.58
CA LEU A 98 21.80 -5.30 6.99
C LEU A 98 22.07 -5.24 5.48
N SER A 99 21.00 -5.45 4.71
CA SER A 99 21.05 -5.30 3.26
C SER A 99 19.64 -5.19 2.69
N SER A 100 19.51 -4.61 1.50
CA SER A 100 18.25 -4.57 0.76
C SER A 100 17.66 -5.97 0.55
N TRP A 101 18.50 -6.98 0.29
CA TRP A 101 18.07 -8.36 0.11
C TRP A 101 17.53 -8.99 1.39
N ALA A 102 18.23 -8.84 2.52
CA ALA A 102 17.78 -9.39 3.80
C ALA A 102 16.40 -8.83 4.21
N MET A 103 16.11 -7.59 3.85
CA MET A 103 14.82 -6.96 4.10
C MET A 103 13.73 -7.34 3.07
N LEU A 104 14.04 -7.33 1.78
CA LEU A 104 13.03 -7.44 0.72
C LEU A 104 12.69 -8.88 0.32
N VAL A 105 13.62 -9.85 0.46
CA VAL A 105 13.35 -11.26 0.13
C VAL A 105 12.18 -11.84 0.93
N PRO A 106 12.05 -11.62 2.26
CA PRO A 106 10.88 -12.05 3.01
C PRO A 106 9.56 -11.53 2.41
N GLN A 107 9.52 -10.28 1.93
CA GLN A 107 8.34 -9.69 1.29
C GLN A 107 7.99 -10.40 -0.02
N ALA A 108 8.99 -10.69 -0.85
CA ALA A 108 8.80 -11.44 -2.10
C ALA A 108 8.27 -12.85 -1.84
N LEU A 109 8.78 -13.52 -0.81
CA LEU A 109 8.33 -14.85 -0.40
C LEU A 109 6.90 -14.84 0.15
N LEU A 110 6.49 -13.81 0.88
CA LEU A 110 5.09 -13.59 1.27
C LEU A 110 4.18 -13.42 0.03
N GLY A 111 4.67 -12.76 -1.02
CA GLY A 111 3.98 -12.67 -2.31
C GLY A 111 3.79 -14.03 -3.00
N VAL A 112 4.86 -14.84 -3.07
CA VAL A 112 4.77 -16.21 -3.59
C VAL A 112 3.82 -17.06 -2.75
N GLY A 113 3.88 -16.94 -1.43
CA GLY A 113 2.96 -17.59 -0.48
C GLY A 113 1.50 -17.16 -0.71
N SER A 114 1.26 -15.88 -1.01
CA SER A 114 -0.07 -15.35 -1.32
C SER A 114 -0.63 -15.96 -2.61
N VAL A 115 0.19 -16.07 -3.66
CA VAL A 115 -0.18 -16.75 -4.91
C VAL A 115 -0.49 -18.23 -4.68
N ALA A 116 0.35 -18.93 -3.90
CA ALA A 116 0.15 -20.34 -3.57
C ALA A 116 -1.14 -20.58 -2.76
N LEU A 117 -1.40 -19.72 -1.77
CA LEU A 117 -2.56 -19.85 -0.90
C LEU A 117 -3.85 -19.48 -1.65
N LEU A 118 -3.84 -18.44 -2.48
CA LEU A 118 -4.96 -18.10 -3.34
C LEU A 118 -5.27 -19.23 -4.33
N TYR A 119 -4.24 -19.80 -4.97
CA TYR A 119 -4.38 -21.00 -5.81
C TYR A 119 -5.06 -22.12 -5.02
N ALA A 120 -4.61 -22.42 -3.80
CA ALA A 120 -5.15 -23.51 -2.99
C ALA A 120 -6.61 -23.27 -2.58
N ALA A 121 -6.93 -22.04 -2.15
CA ALA A 121 -8.28 -21.64 -1.76
C ALA A 121 -9.27 -21.75 -2.93
N VAL A 122 -8.87 -21.30 -4.12
CA VAL A 122 -9.72 -21.34 -5.32
C VAL A 122 -9.80 -22.75 -5.92
N LYS A 123 -8.66 -23.46 -6.05
CA LYS A 123 -8.60 -24.80 -6.63
C LYS A 123 -9.54 -25.76 -5.94
N ARG A 124 -9.67 -25.68 -4.61
CA ARG A 124 -10.45 -26.61 -3.80
C ARG A 124 -11.88 -26.77 -4.33
N TRP A 125 -12.51 -25.68 -4.75
CA TRP A 125 -13.92 -25.66 -5.14
C TRP A 125 -14.15 -25.49 -6.63
N PHE A 126 -13.19 -24.90 -7.35
CA PHE A 126 -13.33 -24.57 -8.77
C PHE A 126 -12.38 -25.36 -9.67
N GLY A 127 -11.48 -26.16 -9.10
CA GLY A 127 -10.51 -27.00 -9.82
C GLY A 127 -9.23 -26.27 -10.22
N ALA A 128 -8.23 -27.03 -10.66
CA ALA A 128 -6.89 -26.51 -10.96
C ALA A 128 -6.84 -25.33 -11.97
N PRO A 129 -7.63 -25.30 -13.06
CA PRO A 129 -7.62 -24.16 -13.97
C PRO A 129 -8.02 -22.84 -13.30
N ALA A 130 -9.02 -22.85 -12.41
CA ALA A 130 -9.41 -21.65 -11.67
C ALA A 130 -8.32 -21.26 -10.66
N GLY A 131 -7.73 -22.23 -9.97
CA GLY A 131 -6.62 -21.95 -9.05
C GLY A 131 -5.44 -21.29 -9.77
N LEU A 132 -5.02 -21.82 -10.92
CA LEU A 132 -3.91 -21.27 -11.71
C LEU A 132 -4.24 -19.88 -12.23
N LEU A 133 -5.45 -19.67 -12.75
CA LEU A 133 -5.86 -18.35 -13.22
C LEU A 133 -5.89 -17.33 -12.09
N ALA A 134 -6.38 -17.68 -10.90
CA ALA A 134 -6.39 -16.78 -9.75
C ALA A 134 -4.96 -16.41 -9.32
N GLY A 135 -4.08 -17.42 -9.20
CA GLY A 135 -2.69 -17.19 -8.86
C GLY A 135 -1.95 -16.35 -9.91
N LEU A 136 -2.19 -16.61 -11.21
CA LEU A 136 -1.59 -15.86 -12.32
C LEU A 136 -2.06 -14.41 -12.35
N VAL A 137 -3.37 -14.15 -12.15
CA VAL A 137 -3.90 -12.78 -12.10
C VAL A 137 -3.29 -12.01 -10.93
N LEU A 138 -3.20 -12.61 -9.74
CA LEU A 138 -2.56 -11.96 -8.59
C LEU A 138 -1.07 -11.70 -8.87
N ALA A 139 -0.36 -12.68 -9.44
CA ALA A 139 1.07 -12.59 -9.76
C ALA A 139 1.42 -11.51 -10.79
N LEU A 140 0.46 -11.14 -11.64
CA LEU A 140 0.63 -10.16 -12.72
C LEU A 140 -0.13 -8.85 -12.47
N THR A 141 -0.77 -8.70 -11.30
CA THR A 141 -1.41 -7.43 -10.93
C THR A 141 -0.33 -6.40 -10.62
N PRO A 142 -0.24 -5.26 -11.33
CA PRO A 142 0.91 -4.35 -11.23
C PRO A 142 1.21 -3.91 -9.80
N ILE A 143 0.18 -3.55 -9.02
CA ILE A 143 0.39 -3.11 -7.64
C ILE A 143 0.76 -4.24 -6.68
N ALA A 144 0.32 -5.47 -6.95
CA ALA A 144 0.76 -6.63 -6.19
C ALA A 144 2.24 -6.92 -6.46
N VAL A 145 2.69 -6.84 -7.72
CA VAL A 145 4.11 -6.98 -8.09
C VAL A 145 4.96 -5.95 -7.35
N LEU A 146 4.53 -4.68 -7.32
CA LEU A 146 5.26 -3.63 -6.61
C LEU A 146 5.31 -3.90 -5.10
N MET A 147 4.15 -4.11 -4.46
CA MET A 147 4.06 -4.25 -3.01
C MET A 147 4.68 -5.52 -2.44
N PHE A 148 4.77 -6.59 -3.24
CA PHE A 148 5.54 -7.79 -2.84
C PHE A 148 7.05 -7.63 -3.06
N ARG A 149 7.50 -6.55 -3.70
CA ARG A 149 8.91 -6.18 -3.90
C ARG A 149 9.33 -4.96 -3.06
N PHE A 150 8.51 -4.59 -2.08
CA PHE A 150 8.66 -3.39 -1.27
C PHE A 150 8.54 -3.73 0.22
N ASN A 151 9.11 -2.89 1.09
CA ASN A 151 9.20 -3.13 2.54
C ASN A 151 8.05 -2.48 3.35
N ASN A 152 6.97 -2.08 2.68
CA ASN A 152 5.74 -1.67 3.35
C ASN A 152 5.02 -2.87 4.00
N PRO A 153 4.12 -2.66 4.98
CA PRO A 153 3.39 -3.75 5.67
C PRO A 153 2.44 -4.58 4.79
N ASP A 154 2.27 -4.21 3.52
CA ASP A 154 1.24 -4.73 2.62
C ASP A 154 1.39 -6.21 2.27
N ALA A 155 2.62 -6.72 2.09
CA ALA A 155 2.81 -8.11 1.66
C ALA A 155 2.27 -9.12 2.69
N LEU A 156 2.64 -8.92 3.96
CA LEU A 156 2.18 -9.78 5.06
C LEU A 156 0.67 -9.62 5.27
N LEU A 157 0.15 -8.39 5.17
CA LEU A 157 -1.28 -8.13 5.28
C LEU A 157 -2.07 -8.91 4.23
N VAL A 158 -1.67 -8.84 2.95
CA VAL A 158 -2.37 -9.52 1.85
C VAL A 158 -2.39 -11.04 2.07
N LEU A 159 -1.28 -11.64 2.50
CA LEU A 159 -1.22 -13.06 2.82
C LEU A 159 -2.23 -13.43 3.92
N LEU A 160 -2.29 -12.64 5.00
CA LEU A 160 -3.17 -12.87 6.13
C LEU A 160 -4.65 -12.65 5.77
N MET A 161 -4.97 -11.69 4.91
CA MET A 161 -6.32 -11.50 4.37
C MET A 161 -6.75 -12.72 3.54
N ILE A 162 -5.89 -13.25 2.66
CA ILE A 162 -6.17 -14.48 1.92
C ILE A 162 -6.33 -15.67 2.88
N ALA A 163 -5.47 -15.79 3.89
CA ALA A 163 -5.53 -16.85 4.89
C ALA A 163 -6.84 -16.82 5.70
N SER A 164 -7.34 -15.63 6.05
CA SER A 164 -8.63 -15.45 6.72
C SER A 164 -9.80 -15.96 5.87
N VAL A 165 -9.82 -15.65 4.56
CA VAL A 165 -10.84 -16.15 3.63
C VAL A 165 -10.72 -17.65 3.43
N TRP A 166 -9.49 -18.17 3.29
CA TRP A 166 -9.25 -19.60 3.21
C TRP A 166 -9.79 -20.34 4.44
N ALA A 167 -9.48 -19.89 5.64
CA ALA A 167 -9.97 -20.47 6.89
C ALA A 167 -11.50 -20.38 6.99
N MET A 168 -12.10 -19.24 6.65
CA MET A 168 -13.56 -19.07 6.67
C MET A 168 -14.26 -20.01 5.66
N LEU A 169 -13.72 -20.19 4.45
CA LEU A 169 -14.27 -21.15 3.48
C LEU A 169 -14.16 -22.60 3.97
N ARG A 170 -13.15 -22.93 4.78
CA ARG A 170 -13.06 -24.23 5.48
C ARG A 170 -14.14 -24.36 6.56
N ALA A 171 -14.47 -23.28 7.25
CA ALA A 171 -15.59 -23.25 8.20
C ALA A 171 -16.95 -23.44 7.49
N VAL A 172 -17.14 -22.86 6.30
CA VAL A 172 -18.35 -23.07 5.49
C VAL A 172 -18.47 -24.52 5.01
N GLU A 173 -17.34 -25.20 4.77
CA GLU A 173 -17.34 -26.59 4.34
C GLU A 173 -17.72 -27.58 5.44
N ASP A 174 -17.08 -27.51 6.62
CA ASP A 174 -17.24 -28.55 7.65
C ASP A 174 -17.99 -28.08 8.91
N GLY A 175 -18.33 -26.78 9.00
CA GLY A 175 -19.08 -26.18 10.11
C GLY A 175 -18.32 -26.10 11.45
N ARG A 176 -17.03 -26.45 11.49
CA ARG A 176 -16.26 -26.55 12.74
C ARG A 176 -15.78 -25.18 13.22
N THR A 177 -15.95 -24.92 14.52
CA THR A 177 -15.55 -23.67 15.18
C THR A 177 -14.06 -23.35 15.05
N ARG A 178 -13.18 -24.38 15.01
CA ARG A 178 -11.73 -24.19 14.87
C ARG A 178 -11.34 -23.31 13.67
N TRP A 179 -12.10 -23.41 12.57
CA TRP A 179 -11.83 -22.63 11.37
C TRP A 179 -12.23 -21.17 11.53
N MET A 180 -13.34 -20.90 12.23
CA MET A 180 -13.71 -19.53 12.58
C MET A 180 -12.75 -18.91 13.60
N VAL A 181 -12.27 -19.69 14.56
CA VAL A 181 -11.18 -19.27 15.47
C VAL A 181 -9.94 -18.93 14.65
N LEU A 182 -9.54 -19.79 13.71
CA LEU A 182 -8.38 -19.53 12.84
C LEU A 182 -8.58 -18.31 11.93
N THR A 183 -9.80 -18.08 11.41
CA THR A 183 -10.15 -16.83 10.72
C THR A 183 -9.89 -15.63 11.61
N GLY A 184 -10.35 -15.67 12.87
CA GLY A 184 -10.11 -14.63 13.86
C GLY A 184 -8.63 -14.40 14.14
N VAL A 185 -7.85 -15.48 14.29
CA VAL A 185 -6.39 -15.40 14.46
C VAL A 185 -5.72 -14.69 13.30
N PHE A 186 -6.02 -15.07 12.05
CA PHE A 186 -5.42 -14.40 10.88
C PHE A 186 -5.82 -12.93 10.76
N VAL A 187 -7.06 -12.58 11.10
CA VAL A 187 -7.48 -11.17 11.15
C VAL A 187 -6.73 -10.42 12.26
N GLY A 188 -6.55 -11.01 13.45
CA GLY A 188 -5.80 -10.40 14.54
C GLY A 188 -4.32 -10.19 14.20
N LEU A 189 -3.68 -11.17 13.57
CA LEU A 189 -2.32 -11.00 13.05
C LEU A 189 -2.25 -9.92 11.95
N GLY A 190 -3.27 -9.84 11.09
CA GLY A 190 -3.36 -8.78 10.09
C GLY A 190 -3.52 -7.39 10.72
N PHE A 191 -4.16 -7.31 11.89
CA PHE A 191 -4.27 -6.08 12.66
C PHE A 191 -2.91 -5.67 13.25
N LEU A 192 -2.12 -6.62 13.75
CA LEU A 192 -0.73 -6.39 14.15
C LEU A 192 0.22 -6.09 12.98
N THR A 193 -0.25 -6.22 11.74
CA THR A 193 0.50 -5.86 10.54
C THR A 193 0.14 -4.45 10.06
N LYS A 194 -1.16 -4.12 9.98
CA LYS A 194 -1.64 -2.85 9.40
C LYS A 194 -2.98 -2.34 9.97
N GLN A 195 -3.23 -2.53 11.27
CA GLN A 195 -4.38 -2.02 12.03
C GLN A 195 -5.73 -2.19 11.29
N LEU A 196 -6.52 -1.11 11.18
CA LEU A 196 -7.89 -1.16 10.65
C LEU A 196 -7.96 -1.45 9.15
N GLN A 197 -6.84 -1.47 8.42
CA GLN A 197 -6.82 -1.92 7.02
C GLN A 197 -7.32 -3.36 6.88
N VAL A 198 -6.97 -4.27 7.82
CA VAL A 198 -7.46 -5.66 7.77
C VAL A 198 -8.97 -5.75 8.04
N MET A 199 -9.55 -4.76 8.72
CA MET A 199 -10.98 -4.79 9.07
C MET A 199 -11.88 -4.71 7.83
N LEU A 200 -11.35 -4.30 6.67
CA LEU A 200 -12.07 -4.29 5.40
C LEU A 200 -12.53 -5.70 4.95
N VAL A 201 -11.88 -6.77 5.41
CA VAL A 201 -12.35 -8.15 5.14
C VAL A 201 -13.29 -8.72 6.20
N VAL A 202 -13.43 -8.08 7.36
CA VAL A 202 -14.27 -8.61 8.46
C VAL A 202 -15.75 -8.65 8.09
N PRO A 203 -16.39 -7.59 7.56
CA PRO A 203 -17.79 -7.67 7.12
C PRO A 203 -18.01 -8.74 6.04
N PRO A 204 -17.19 -8.84 4.97
CA PRO A 204 -17.28 -9.94 4.01
C PRO A 204 -17.21 -11.34 4.63
N LEU A 205 -16.27 -11.57 5.57
CA LEU A 205 -16.09 -12.86 6.25
C LEU A 205 -17.31 -13.20 7.13
N ALA A 206 -17.72 -12.27 7.98
CA ALA A 206 -18.81 -12.47 8.93
C ALA A 206 -20.15 -12.68 8.19
N LEU A 207 -20.48 -11.82 7.22
CA LEU A 207 -21.72 -11.93 6.45
C LEU A 207 -21.77 -13.23 5.66
N THR A 208 -20.67 -13.62 5.00
CA THR A 208 -20.62 -14.88 4.26
C THR A 208 -20.84 -16.08 5.19
N TYR A 209 -20.22 -16.10 6.37
CA TYR A 209 -20.40 -17.21 7.32
C TYR A 209 -21.81 -17.24 7.93
N LEU A 210 -22.38 -16.08 8.26
CA LEU A 210 -23.75 -15.97 8.76
C LEU A 210 -24.79 -16.37 7.70
N VAL A 211 -24.49 -16.19 6.42
CA VAL A 211 -25.36 -16.64 5.31
C VAL A 211 -25.15 -18.12 5.03
N ALA A 212 -23.91 -18.57 4.81
CA ALA A 212 -23.60 -19.87 4.21
C ALA A 212 -23.13 -20.95 5.21
N GLY A 213 -22.82 -20.61 6.46
CA GLY A 213 -22.35 -21.59 7.46
C GLY A 213 -23.32 -22.76 7.66
N PRO A 214 -22.84 -24.03 7.74
CA PRO A 214 -23.71 -25.19 7.94
C PRO A 214 -24.54 -25.17 9.24
N PRO A 215 -23.99 -24.77 10.41
CA PRO A 215 -24.73 -24.82 11.68
C PRO A 215 -25.99 -23.94 11.72
N LYS A 216 -26.85 -24.19 12.73
CA LYS A 216 -28.00 -23.31 13.06
C LYS A 216 -27.52 -21.88 13.33
N PHE A 217 -28.38 -20.88 13.06
CA PHE A 217 -28.04 -19.46 13.18
C PHE A 217 -27.39 -19.07 14.52
N GLY A 218 -27.96 -19.48 15.66
CA GLY A 218 -27.37 -19.17 16.97
C GLY A 218 -25.93 -19.68 17.13
N LYS A 219 -25.62 -20.88 16.62
CA LYS A 219 -24.24 -21.41 16.63
C LYS A 219 -23.33 -20.64 15.68
N ARG A 220 -23.81 -20.22 14.51
CA ARG A 220 -23.03 -19.37 13.59
C ARG A 220 -22.67 -18.04 14.23
N LEU A 221 -23.63 -17.41 14.92
CA LEU A 221 -23.39 -16.17 15.67
C LEU A 221 -22.35 -16.39 16.78
N ALA A 222 -22.49 -17.44 17.58
CA ALA A 222 -21.50 -17.79 18.61
C ALA A 222 -20.10 -18.04 18.02
N GLN A 223 -20.02 -18.65 16.83
CA GLN A 223 -18.75 -18.86 16.13
C GLN A 223 -18.14 -17.58 15.56
N CYS A 224 -18.96 -16.61 15.14
CA CYS A 224 -18.49 -15.26 14.81
C CYS A 224 -17.93 -14.55 16.05
N PHE A 225 -18.57 -14.69 17.22
CA PHE A 225 -18.02 -14.18 18.48
C PHE A 225 -16.74 -14.91 18.91
N ALA A 226 -16.63 -16.21 18.65
CA ALA A 226 -15.38 -16.95 18.87
C ALA A 226 -14.25 -16.44 17.96
N ALA A 227 -14.55 -16.12 16.70
CA ALA A 227 -13.60 -15.49 15.79
C ALA A 227 -13.19 -14.09 16.28
N LEU A 228 -14.15 -13.28 16.73
CA LEU A 228 -13.89 -11.97 17.33
C LEU A 228 -12.99 -12.08 18.57
N GLY A 229 -13.28 -13.02 19.48
CA GLY A 229 -12.44 -13.29 20.65
C GLY A 229 -11.02 -13.71 20.25
N ALA A 230 -10.89 -14.60 19.27
CA ALA A 230 -9.58 -15.03 18.76
C ALA A 230 -8.78 -13.87 18.12
N MET A 231 -9.46 -12.98 17.40
CA MET A 231 -8.88 -11.76 16.85
C MET A 231 -8.36 -10.83 17.95
N ILE A 232 -9.18 -10.58 18.98
CA ILE A 232 -8.80 -9.77 20.15
C ILE A 232 -7.62 -10.40 20.89
N VAL A 233 -7.60 -11.71 21.09
CA VAL A 233 -6.47 -12.37 21.76
C VAL A 233 -5.19 -12.28 20.91
N SER A 234 -5.30 -12.46 19.60
CA SER A 234 -4.13 -12.49 18.70
C SER A 234 -3.49 -11.12 18.47
N ALA A 235 -4.28 -10.04 18.55
CA ALA A 235 -3.79 -8.67 18.39
C ALA A 235 -3.65 -7.90 19.72
N GLY A 236 -4.61 -8.09 20.61
CA GLY A 236 -4.79 -7.28 21.81
C GLY A 236 -3.70 -7.47 22.84
N TRP A 237 -2.99 -8.60 22.85
CA TRP A 237 -1.87 -8.81 23.79
C TRP A 237 -0.77 -7.76 23.60
N TRP A 238 -0.40 -7.43 22.36
CA TRP A 238 0.65 -6.45 22.09
C TRP A 238 0.16 -5.04 22.41
N LEU A 239 -1.06 -4.68 21.99
CA LEU A 239 -1.69 -3.39 22.34
C LEU A 239 -1.75 -3.19 23.85
N LEU A 240 -2.17 -4.23 24.59
CA LEU A 240 -2.26 -4.19 26.04
C LEU A 240 -0.89 -4.00 26.69
N ILE A 241 0.14 -4.71 26.22
CA ILE A 241 1.49 -4.52 26.72
C ILE A 241 1.98 -3.10 26.44
N VAL A 242 1.80 -2.57 25.23
CA VAL A 242 2.23 -1.21 24.88
C VAL A 242 1.52 -0.16 25.73
N GLU A 243 0.22 -0.32 25.96
CA GLU A 243 -0.57 0.59 26.78
C GLU A 243 -0.17 0.56 28.26
N LEU A 244 0.13 -0.64 28.79
CA LEU A 244 0.51 -0.82 30.20
C LEU A 244 2.00 -0.56 30.47
N TRP A 245 2.84 -0.52 29.42
CA TRP A 245 4.26 -0.29 29.58
C TRP A 245 4.52 1.17 30.00
N PRO A 246 5.32 1.44 31.06
CA PRO A 246 5.51 2.79 31.56
C PRO A 246 6.01 3.76 30.48
N ALA A 247 5.30 4.87 30.29
CA ALA A 247 5.55 5.85 29.23
C ALA A 247 7.00 6.40 29.23
N SER A 248 7.60 6.59 30.41
CA SER A 248 8.98 7.03 30.58
C SER A 248 10.04 6.00 30.13
N SER A 249 9.62 4.76 29.87
CA SER A 249 10.52 3.64 29.56
C SER A 249 10.19 2.93 28.25
N ARG A 250 9.31 3.48 27.42
CA ARG A 250 8.94 2.99 26.09
C ARG A 250 9.14 4.10 25.06
N PRO A 251 9.24 3.79 23.76
CA PRO A 251 9.34 4.85 22.75
C PRO A 251 8.03 5.64 22.70
N TRP A 252 8.10 6.86 22.16
CA TRP A 252 6.90 7.57 21.76
C TRP A 252 6.16 6.78 20.67
N ILE A 253 4.83 6.70 20.74
CA ILE A 253 4.05 6.07 19.67
C ILE A 253 3.91 7.06 18.50
N GLY A 254 4.67 6.81 17.44
CA GLY A 254 4.69 7.66 16.25
C GLY A 254 3.32 7.74 15.56
N GLY A 255 2.97 8.93 15.09
CA GLY A 255 1.66 9.25 14.53
C GLY A 255 0.57 9.48 15.58
N SER A 256 0.93 9.73 16.84
CA SER A 256 0.01 10.11 17.91
C SER A 256 0.45 11.41 18.58
N GLN A 257 -0.52 12.19 19.06
CA GLN A 257 -0.27 13.46 19.75
C GLN A 257 -0.13 13.28 21.27
N ASN A 258 -0.60 12.16 21.82
CA ASN A 258 -0.60 11.90 23.27
C ASN A 258 0.12 10.60 23.65
N ASN A 259 1.09 10.16 22.86
CA ASN A 259 1.86 8.93 23.10
C ASN A 259 0.97 7.68 23.25
N SER A 260 -0.07 7.55 22.42
CA SER A 260 -1.10 6.52 22.57
C SER A 260 -1.23 5.63 21.34
N ILE A 261 -1.12 4.32 21.56
CA ILE A 261 -1.34 3.32 20.52
C ILE A 261 -2.81 3.22 20.11
N LEU A 262 -3.73 3.51 21.03
CA LEU A 262 -5.16 3.56 20.73
C LEU A 262 -5.52 4.78 19.88
N GLU A 263 -4.94 5.94 20.17
CA GLU A 263 -5.07 7.15 19.34
C GLU A 263 -4.57 6.89 17.92
N LEU A 264 -3.36 6.32 17.77
CA LEU A 264 -2.82 5.93 16.46
C LEU A 264 -3.77 4.99 15.71
N THR A 265 -4.30 3.99 16.43
CA THR A 265 -5.14 2.92 15.87
C THR A 265 -6.51 3.41 15.42
N LEU A 266 -7.21 4.18 16.26
CA LEU A 266 -8.59 4.59 16.04
C LEU A 266 -8.69 5.92 15.29
N GLY A 267 -7.70 6.80 15.46
CA GLY A 267 -7.57 8.10 14.79
C GLY A 267 -6.88 7.98 13.44
N TYR A 268 -5.58 8.30 13.39
CA TYR A 268 -4.78 8.44 12.16
C TYR A 268 -4.83 7.22 11.22
N ASN A 269 -4.71 6.00 11.74
CA ASN A 269 -4.82 4.78 10.92
C ASN A 269 -6.23 4.19 10.84
N GLY A 270 -7.21 4.90 11.37
CA GLY A 270 -8.55 4.40 11.64
C GLY A 270 -9.66 5.22 11.02
N LEU A 271 -10.58 5.66 11.88
CA LEU A 271 -11.80 6.36 11.49
C LEU A 271 -11.50 7.73 10.88
N GLY A 272 -10.40 8.38 11.29
CA GLY A 272 -9.96 9.65 10.70
C GLY A 272 -9.79 9.55 9.17
N ARG A 273 -9.33 8.39 8.66
CA ARG A 273 -9.18 8.17 7.21
C ARG A 273 -10.50 8.21 6.45
N LEU A 274 -11.58 7.85 7.11
CA LEU A 274 -12.90 7.78 6.47
C LEU A 274 -13.50 9.17 6.30
N ASN A 275 -13.36 10.04 7.30
CA ASN A 275 -13.97 11.38 7.32
C ASN A 275 -13.01 12.52 6.95
N GLY A 276 -11.70 12.25 6.87
CA GLY A 276 -10.68 13.26 6.54
C GLY A 276 -10.23 14.12 7.72
N GLU A 277 -10.56 13.70 8.95
CA GLU A 277 -10.20 14.40 10.19
C GLU A 277 -8.94 13.79 10.84
N GLU A 278 -8.00 13.24 10.06
CA GLU A 278 -6.75 12.73 10.62
C GLU A 278 -5.85 13.85 11.14
N THR A 279 -5.39 13.70 12.38
CA THR A 279 -4.30 14.48 12.97
C THR A 279 -3.04 13.60 13.06
N GLY A 280 -1.89 14.13 12.64
CA GLY A 280 -0.59 13.46 12.77
C GLY A 280 0.18 13.31 11.46
N SER A 281 0.93 12.21 11.36
CA SER A 281 2.08 11.90 10.48
C SER A 281 2.14 12.44 9.04
N VAL A 282 1.04 12.77 8.35
CA VAL A 282 1.11 13.37 6.99
C VAL A 282 0.04 14.43 6.73
N THR A 283 -0.69 14.87 7.76
CA THR A 283 -1.58 16.04 7.64
C THR A 283 -0.70 17.29 7.80
N PRO A 284 -0.70 18.24 6.85
CA PRO A 284 -0.10 19.55 7.09
C PRO A 284 -0.62 20.09 8.41
N GLY A 285 0.28 20.55 9.28
CA GLY A 285 -0.07 21.13 10.57
C GLY A 285 -0.95 22.36 10.40
N GLY A 286 -2.25 22.14 10.23
CA GLY A 286 -3.28 23.13 10.45
C GLY A 286 -3.85 22.81 11.82
N SER A 287 -3.51 23.63 12.80
CA SER A 287 -4.21 23.61 14.07
C SER A 287 -5.70 23.75 13.80
N ARG A 288 -6.55 23.22 14.69
CA ARG A 288 -8.02 23.34 14.65
C ARG A 288 -8.52 24.79 14.47
N GLY A 289 -7.65 25.78 14.67
CA GLY A 289 -7.87 27.21 14.43
C GLY A 289 -7.62 27.69 12.99
N ASP A 290 -6.85 27.00 12.16
CA ASP A 290 -6.45 27.49 10.83
C ASP A 290 -7.51 27.27 9.75
N ALA A 291 -8.34 26.23 9.91
CA ALA A 291 -9.54 26.09 9.09
C ALA A 291 -10.59 27.17 9.41
N ALA A 292 -10.61 27.67 10.65
CA ALA A 292 -11.50 28.75 11.08
C ALA A 292 -10.91 30.14 10.75
N SER A 293 -9.60 30.32 10.80
CA SER A 293 -8.91 31.57 10.43
C SER A 293 -8.80 31.73 8.91
N ALA A 294 -8.70 30.63 8.14
CA ALA A 294 -8.87 30.65 6.68
C ALA A 294 -10.31 31.01 6.29
N ALA A 295 -11.31 30.60 7.08
CA ALA A 295 -12.70 31.01 6.89
C ALA A 295 -12.97 32.47 7.33
N ALA A 296 -12.24 32.98 8.32
CA ALA A 296 -12.38 34.36 8.80
C ALA A 296 -11.58 35.38 7.95
N GLY A 297 -10.39 35.00 7.46
CA GLY A 297 -9.52 35.83 6.62
C GLY A 297 -9.94 35.87 5.14
N ALA A 298 -10.73 34.88 4.69
CA ALA A 298 -11.38 34.91 3.38
C ALA A 298 -12.68 35.76 3.37
N GLY A 299 -13.03 36.40 4.49
CA GLY A 299 -14.22 37.24 4.63
C GLY A 299 -14.09 38.67 4.11
N GLU A 300 -12.87 39.18 3.88
CA GLU A 300 -12.64 40.59 3.50
C GLU A 300 -12.05 40.82 2.11
N ALA A 301 -11.56 39.78 1.44
CA ALA A 301 -11.08 39.88 0.06
C ALA A 301 -11.86 38.90 -0.82
N MET A 302 -12.54 39.44 -1.85
CA MET A 302 -13.32 38.74 -2.89
C MET A 302 -14.86 38.75 -2.70
N ALA A 303 -15.42 39.96 -2.66
CA ALA A 303 -16.78 40.19 -3.14
C ALA A 303 -16.82 39.97 -4.67
N GLY A 304 -17.11 38.73 -5.11
CA GLY A 304 -17.35 38.44 -6.53
C GLY A 304 -17.09 37.00 -6.94
N GLY A 305 -18.06 36.11 -6.69
CA GLY A 305 -18.07 34.73 -7.21
C GLY A 305 -18.12 33.69 -6.09
N GLY A 306 -19.34 33.27 -5.72
CA GLY A 306 -19.56 32.32 -4.62
C GLY A 306 -18.97 30.93 -4.90
N MET A 307 -18.22 30.41 -3.93
CA MET A 307 -17.94 28.98 -3.79
C MET A 307 -19.14 28.32 -3.11
N PRO A 308 -19.72 27.22 -3.67
CA PRO A 308 -20.84 26.55 -3.02
C PRO A 308 -20.38 25.75 -1.80
N ALA A 309 -21.17 25.85 -0.74
CA ALA A 309 -21.06 25.04 0.46
C ALA A 309 -21.14 23.53 0.14
N GLY A 310 -20.32 22.73 0.83
CA GLY A 310 -20.17 21.30 0.62
C GLY A 310 -21.46 20.50 0.83
N GLY A 311 -21.91 19.85 -0.25
CA GLY A 311 -22.79 18.70 -0.22
C GLY A 311 -22.01 17.39 -0.48
N PRO A 312 -22.63 16.21 -0.30
CA PRO A 312 -21.95 14.93 -0.41
C PRO A 312 -21.64 14.58 -1.87
N GLY A 313 -20.47 15.03 -2.33
CA GLY A 313 -19.92 14.69 -3.64
C GLY A 313 -18.93 15.73 -4.14
N GLY A 314 -17.64 15.39 -4.12
CA GLY A 314 -16.62 16.07 -4.92
C GLY A 314 -15.93 17.26 -4.25
N GLY A 315 -15.16 17.01 -3.19
CA GLY A 315 -14.08 17.90 -2.76
C GLY A 315 -12.75 17.16 -2.91
N GLY A 316 -12.03 17.40 -4.00
CA GLY A 316 -10.71 16.80 -4.23
C GLY A 316 -9.65 17.49 -3.38
N GLY A 317 -9.29 16.88 -2.25
CA GLY A 317 -8.13 17.30 -1.47
C GLY A 317 -6.81 16.91 -2.15
N MET A 318 -5.69 17.18 -1.46
CA MET A 318 -4.31 16.83 -1.86
C MET A 318 -4.11 15.34 -2.23
N TRP A 319 -5.04 14.47 -1.82
CA TRP A 319 -5.01 13.02 -1.99
C TRP A 319 -5.95 12.48 -3.09
N GLY A 320 -6.52 13.36 -3.92
CA GLY A 320 -7.37 13.00 -5.07
C GLY A 320 -8.88 13.02 -4.77
N SER A 321 -9.69 13.00 -5.82
CA SER A 321 -11.15 13.10 -5.72
C SER A 321 -11.77 11.86 -5.10
N THR A 322 -12.67 12.03 -4.13
CA THR A 322 -13.58 10.97 -3.69
C THR A 322 -14.64 10.71 -4.74
N GLY A 323 -15.02 9.44 -4.92
CA GLY A 323 -16.10 9.06 -5.83
C GLY A 323 -16.00 7.62 -6.30
N ILE A 324 -17.11 7.09 -6.81
CA ILE A 324 -17.22 5.72 -7.32
C ILE A 324 -16.22 5.40 -8.44
N THR A 325 -15.74 6.44 -9.13
CA THR A 325 -14.76 6.34 -10.23
C THR A 325 -13.31 6.39 -9.77
N ARG A 326 -13.01 6.64 -8.47
CA ARG A 326 -11.63 6.84 -7.98
C ARG A 326 -10.69 5.69 -8.35
N MET A 327 -11.15 4.45 -8.27
CA MET A 327 -10.32 3.28 -8.65
C MET A 327 -9.92 3.29 -10.13
N PHE A 328 -10.64 4.02 -10.97
CA PHE A 328 -10.41 4.15 -12.41
C PHE A 328 -9.71 5.45 -12.78
N GLU A 329 -9.39 6.34 -11.82
CA GLU A 329 -8.65 7.58 -12.08
C GLU A 329 -7.21 7.29 -12.54
N SER A 330 -6.50 8.31 -13.00
CA SER A 330 -5.14 8.19 -13.56
C SER A 330 -4.16 7.56 -12.56
N ALA A 331 -4.22 7.96 -11.29
CA ALA A 331 -3.29 7.50 -10.26
C ALA A 331 -3.48 6.03 -9.88
N GLN A 332 -4.72 5.51 -9.85
CA GLN A 332 -5.05 4.16 -9.37
C GLN A 332 -5.35 3.17 -10.49
N GLY A 333 -5.86 3.66 -11.63
CA GLY A 333 -6.40 2.80 -12.69
C GLY A 333 -5.41 1.78 -13.22
N GLY A 334 -4.20 2.24 -13.55
CA GLY A 334 -3.11 1.37 -14.03
C GLY A 334 -2.58 0.39 -12.98
N GLN A 335 -2.91 0.60 -11.70
CA GLN A 335 -2.42 -0.21 -10.59
C GLN A 335 -3.30 -1.43 -10.34
N ILE A 336 -4.63 -1.27 -10.42
CA ILE A 336 -5.61 -2.30 -10.00
C ILE A 336 -6.82 -2.48 -10.94
N ALA A 337 -7.20 -1.48 -11.73
CA ALA A 337 -8.55 -1.42 -12.32
C ALA A 337 -8.76 -2.32 -13.55
N TRP A 338 -7.68 -2.85 -14.14
CA TRP A 338 -7.68 -3.65 -15.37
C TRP A 338 -8.81 -4.67 -15.47
N LEU A 339 -9.06 -5.40 -14.37
CA LEU A 339 -10.01 -6.51 -14.34
C LEU A 339 -11.18 -6.29 -13.38
N ILE A 340 -11.33 -5.09 -12.79
CA ILE A 340 -12.47 -4.78 -11.90
C ILE A 340 -13.80 -4.90 -12.65
N PRO A 341 -14.00 -4.34 -13.86
CA PRO A 341 -15.25 -4.50 -14.60
C PRO A 341 -15.57 -5.97 -14.88
N ALA A 342 -14.57 -6.75 -15.28
CA ALA A 342 -14.72 -8.18 -15.51
C ALA A 342 -15.11 -8.92 -14.23
N ALA A 343 -14.44 -8.65 -13.11
CA ALA A 343 -14.73 -9.26 -11.81
C ALA A 343 -16.18 -8.99 -11.35
N LEU A 344 -16.70 -7.77 -11.56
CA LEU A 344 -18.08 -7.42 -11.21
C LEU A 344 -19.11 -8.13 -12.10
N ILE A 345 -18.89 -8.18 -13.41
CA ILE A 345 -19.77 -8.93 -14.34
C ILE A 345 -19.79 -10.42 -13.97
N LEU A 346 -18.61 -10.98 -13.72
CA LEU A 346 -18.43 -12.39 -13.37
C LEU A 346 -18.99 -12.73 -11.99
N LEU A 347 -18.94 -11.81 -11.03
CA LEU A 347 -19.61 -11.94 -9.73
C LEU A 347 -21.11 -12.09 -9.91
N VAL A 348 -21.75 -11.17 -10.64
CA VAL A 348 -23.21 -11.18 -10.86
C VAL A 348 -23.62 -12.45 -11.61
N ALA A 349 -22.93 -12.78 -12.69
CA ALA A 349 -23.24 -13.97 -13.49
C ALA A 349 -22.99 -15.28 -12.72
N GLY A 350 -21.93 -15.33 -11.92
CA GLY A 350 -21.62 -16.47 -11.06
C GLY A 350 -22.69 -16.69 -9.99
N LEU A 351 -23.14 -15.62 -9.33
CA LEU A 351 -24.24 -15.68 -8.38
C LEU A 351 -25.56 -16.08 -9.04
N ALA A 352 -25.85 -15.57 -10.25
CA ALA A 352 -27.04 -15.96 -11.02
C ALA A 352 -27.03 -17.46 -11.38
N LEU A 353 -25.89 -17.99 -11.84
CA LEU A 353 -25.71 -19.43 -12.11
C LEU A 353 -25.88 -20.30 -10.86
N ARG A 354 -25.57 -19.75 -9.68
CA ARG A 354 -25.69 -20.43 -8.38
C ARG A 354 -26.92 -19.99 -7.59
N GLY A 355 -27.86 -19.25 -8.20
CA GLY A 355 -29.01 -18.69 -7.49
C GLY A 355 -29.92 -19.75 -6.85
N ARG A 356 -30.03 -20.92 -7.50
CA ARG A 356 -30.76 -22.09 -7.01
C ARG A 356 -29.92 -23.05 -6.17
N ALA A 357 -28.63 -22.77 -5.96
CA ALA A 357 -27.79 -23.61 -5.14
C ALA A 357 -28.21 -23.53 -3.66
N PRO A 358 -28.07 -24.63 -2.89
CA PRO A 358 -28.35 -24.64 -1.46
C PRO A 358 -27.61 -23.52 -0.73
N ARG A 359 -28.16 -23.05 0.38
CA ARG A 359 -27.57 -21.98 1.22
C ARG A 359 -26.12 -22.30 1.62
N VAL A 360 -25.81 -23.56 1.88
CA VAL A 360 -24.49 -24.06 2.34
C VAL A 360 -23.51 -24.35 1.21
N ASP A 361 -23.87 -24.00 -0.04
CA ASP A 361 -23.01 -24.21 -1.19
C ASP A 361 -21.72 -23.38 -1.10
N THR A 362 -20.57 -24.05 -0.99
CA THR A 362 -19.28 -23.36 -0.83
C THR A 362 -18.85 -22.59 -2.08
N GLN A 363 -19.29 -23.00 -3.27
CA GLN A 363 -19.05 -22.21 -4.50
C GLN A 363 -19.80 -20.88 -4.46
N ARG A 364 -21.08 -20.88 -4.08
CA ARG A 364 -21.86 -19.66 -3.83
C ARG A 364 -21.23 -18.81 -2.73
N ALA A 365 -20.83 -19.42 -1.61
CA ALA A 365 -20.14 -18.72 -0.53
C ALA A 365 -18.82 -18.07 -0.99
N SER A 366 -18.10 -18.71 -1.92
CA SER A 366 -16.89 -18.13 -2.52
C SER A 366 -17.20 -16.86 -3.31
N PHE A 367 -18.23 -16.86 -4.17
CA PHE A 367 -18.66 -15.64 -4.85
C PHE A 367 -19.08 -14.55 -3.86
N LEU A 368 -19.75 -14.91 -2.76
CA LEU A 368 -20.15 -13.96 -1.72
C LEU A 368 -18.94 -13.33 -1.02
N VAL A 369 -17.99 -14.11 -0.51
CA VAL A 369 -16.85 -13.52 0.25
C VAL A 369 -15.94 -12.70 -0.64
N TRP A 370 -15.56 -13.19 -1.82
CA TRP A 370 -14.68 -12.45 -2.72
C TRP A 370 -15.40 -11.22 -3.31
N GLY A 371 -16.70 -11.34 -3.61
CA GLY A 371 -17.54 -10.25 -4.06
C GLY A 371 -17.71 -9.15 -3.01
N LEU A 372 -18.10 -9.53 -1.79
CA LEU A 372 -18.24 -8.59 -0.67
C LEU A 372 -16.90 -7.95 -0.31
N TRP A 373 -15.79 -8.68 -0.37
CA TRP A 373 -14.46 -8.08 -0.18
C TRP A 373 -14.21 -7.00 -1.24
N LEU A 374 -14.32 -7.33 -2.53
CA LEU A 374 -14.15 -6.36 -3.62
C LEU A 374 -15.04 -5.11 -3.41
N LEU A 375 -16.32 -5.31 -3.08
CA LEU A 375 -17.26 -4.22 -2.90
C LEU A 375 -16.96 -3.37 -1.67
N VAL A 376 -16.77 -3.98 -0.50
CA VAL A 376 -16.50 -3.25 0.76
C VAL A 376 -15.21 -2.46 0.63
N THR A 377 -14.11 -3.12 0.22
CA THR A 377 -12.82 -2.44 0.07
C THR A 377 -12.87 -1.38 -1.04
N GLY A 378 -13.49 -1.69 -2.18
CA GLY A 378 -13.59 -0.78 -3.31
C GLY A 378 -14.41 0.47 -3.00
N LEU A 379 -15.54 0.32 -2.30
CA LEU A 379 -16.37 1.44 -1.86
C LEU A 379 -15.68 2.25 -0.77
N THR A 380 -15.07 1.61 0.23
CA THR A 380 -14.30 2.34 1.26
C THR A 380 -13.19 3.17 0.62
N PHE A 381 -12.39 2.59 -0.27
CA PHE A 381 -11.33 3.33 -0.96
C PHE A 381 -11.86 4.42 -1.89
N SER A 382 -13.03 4.22 -2.50
CA SER A 382 -13.67 5.23 -3.35
C SER A 382 -14.15 6.44 -2.55
N PHE A 383 -14.62 6.25 -1.32
CA PHE A 383 -15.30 7.29 -0.54
C PHE A 383 -14.53 7.79 0.69
N MET A 384 -13.44 7.15 1.11
CA MET A 384 -12.62 7.64 2.21
C MET A 384 -12.05 9.02 1.89
N ALA A 385 -12.29 10.00 2.76
CA ALA A 385 -11.98 11.41 2.52
C ALA A 385 -10.56 11.80 2.94
N GLY A 386 -9.92 10.99 3.79
CA GLY A 386 -8.58 11.22 4.29
C GLY A 386 -7.46 10.80 3.34
N ILE A 387 -6.28 10.55 3.91
CA ILE A 387 -5.06 10.23 3.17
C ILE A 387 -5.25 8.95 2.36
N PHE A 388 -5.12 9.06 1.04
CA PHE A 388 -5.21 7.93 0.11
C PHE A 388 -3.94 7.82 -0.74
N HIS A 389 -3.24 6.70 -0.60
CA HIS A 389 -2.14 6.35 -1.49
C HIS A 389 -2.55 5.25 -2.45
N ALA A 390 -2.09 5.36 -3.69
CA ALA A 390 -2.49 4.43 -4.73
C ALA A 390 -2.08 2.97 -4.44
N TYR A 391 -0.99 2.76 -3.70
CA TYR A 391 -0.56 1.43 -3.30
C TYR A 391 -1.50 0.69 -2.34
N TYR A 392 -2.40 1.41 -1.64
CA TYR A 392 -3.44 0.79 -0.82
C TYR A 392 -4.33 -0.17 -1.62
N THR A 393 -4.45 0.07 -2.93
CA THR A 393 -5.27 -0.73 -3.84
C THR A 393 -4.83 -2.19 -3.97
N VAL A 394 -3.63 -2.56 -3.50
CA VAL A 394 -3.20 -3.97 -3.41
C VAL A 394 -4.17 -4.83 -2.60
N ALA A 395 -4.87 -4.24 -1.62
CA ALA A 395 -5.89 -4.94 -0.83
C ALA A 395 -7.08 -5.46 -1.66
N LEU A 396 -7.27 -4.97 -2.89
CA LEU A 396 -8.30 -5.45 -3.83
C LEU A 396 -7.82 -6.62 -4.70
N ALA A 397 -6.50 -6.78 -4.87
CA ALA A 397 -5.93 -7.69 -5.87
C ALA A 397 -6.37 -9.16 -5.68
N PRO A 398 -6.41 -9.72 -4.46
CA PRO A 398 -6.85 -11.11 -4.28
C PRO A 398 -8.32 -11.32 -4.65
N ALA A 399 -9.20 -10.38 -4.30
CA ALA A 399 -10.63 -10.46 -4.61
C ALA A 399 -10.90 -10.37 -6.11
N VAL A 400 -10.24 -9.43 -6.80
CA VAL A 400 -10.30 -9.32 -8.27
C VAL A 400 -9.81 -10.61 -8.92
N ALA A 401 -8.64 -11.10 -8.51
CA ALA A 401 -8.04 -12.32 -9.04
C ALA A 401 -8.93 -13.56 -8.83
N ALA A 402 -9.49 -13.72 -7.62
CA ALA A 402 -10.40 -14.81 -7.30
C ALA A 402 -11.67 -14.75 -8.16
N LEU A 403 -12.34 -13.59 -8.24
CA LEU A 403 -13.59 -13.42 -8.98
C LEU A 403 -13.43 -13.65 -10.49
N VAL A 404 -12.36 -13.10 -11.08
CA VAL A 404 -12.02 -13.33 -12.48
C VAL A 404 -11.85 -14.82 -12.74
N ALA A 405 -11.13 -15.52 -11.86
CA ALA A 405 -10.84 -16.93 -12.05
C ALA A 405 -12.07 -17.84 -11.84
N ILE A 406 -12.78 -17.70 -10.71
CA ILE A 406 -13.93 -18.55 -10.39
C ILE A 406 -15.08 -18.28 -11.35
N GLY A 407 -15.31 -17.02 -11.72
CA GLY A 407 -16.35 -16.63 -12.66
C GLY A 407 -16.06 -17.14 -14.06
N SER A 408 -14.87 -16.86 -14.61
CA SER A 408 -14.51 -17.28 -15.97
C SER A 408 -14.60 -18.80 -16.14
N VAL A 409 -14.06 -19.57 -15.19
CA VAL A 409 -14.11 -21.04 -15.25
C VAL A 409 -15.54 -21.57 -15.08
N THR A 410 -16.34 -20.96 -14.21
CA THR A 410 -17.74 -21.37 -14.00
C THR A 410 -18.58 -21.13 -15.24
N LEU A 411 -18.48 -19.94 -15.84
CA LEU A 411 -19.20 -19.59 -17.07
C LEU A 411 -18.70 -20.43 -18.25
N TRP A 412 -17.38 -20.63 -18.40
CA TRP A 412 -16.84 -21.48 -19.45
C TRP A 412 -17.38 -22.91 -19.38
N ARG A 413 -17.55 -23.47 -18.18
CA ARG A 413 -18.18 -24.80 -18.00
C ARG A 413 -19.68 -24.84 -18.34
N ARG A 414 -20.33 -23.68 -18.47
CA ARG A 414 -21.75 -23.53 -18.81
C ARG A 414 -21.98 -22.86 -20.17
N ARG A 415 -20.94 -22.80 -21.00
CA ARG A 415 -20.94 -22.11 -22.32
C ARG A 415 -21.90 -22.67 -23.36
N ASP A 416 -22.57 -23.79 -23.13
CA ASP A 416 -23.59 -24.29 -24.07
C ASP A 416 -24.81 -23.33 -24.12
N ALA A 417 -25.11 -22.65 -23.02
CA ALA A 417 -26.17 -21.64 -22.96
C ALA A 417 -25.77 -20.33 -23.66
N LEU A 418 -26.65 -19.79 -24.51
CA LEU A 418 -26.39 -18.56 -25.27
C LEU A 418 -26.12 -17.36 -24.34
N TRP A 419 -26.93 -17.18 -23.30
CA TRP A 419 -26.76 -16.07 -22.36
C TRP A 419 -25.41 -16.12 -21.64
N VAL A 420 -24.87 -17.32 -21.35
CA VAL A 420 -23.55 -17.48 -20.73
C VAL A 420 -22.44 -17.06 -21.70
N ARG A 421 -22.55 -17.44 -22.97
CA ARG A 421 -21.62 -16.98 -24.02
C ARG A 421 -21.70 -15.47 -24.23
N ALA A 422 -22.92 -14.90 -24.21
CA ALA A 422 -23.12 -13.46 -24.31
C ALA A 422 -22.44 -12.73 -23.14
N VAL A 423 -22.59 -13.23 -21.91
CA VAL A 423 -21.89 -12.65 -20.75
C VAL A 423 -20.36 -12.76 -20.91
N LEU A 424 -19.83 -13.92 -21.33
CA LEU A 424 -18.38 -14.07 -21.60
C LEU A 424 -17.88 -13.08 -22.66
N ALA A 425 -18.65 -12.86 -23.72
CA ALA A 425 -18.33 -11.88 -24.76
C ALA A 425 -18.32 -10.45 -24.20
N VAL A 426 -19.35 -10.08 -23.43
CA VAL A 426 -19.41 -8.76 -22.75
C VAL A 426 -18.25 -8.58 -21.77
N THR A 427 -17.88 -9.61 -21.00
CA THR A 427 -16.71 -9.57 -20.12
C THR A 427 -15.42 -9.30 -20.89
N LEU A 428 -15.22 -9.95 -22.05
CA LEU A 428 -14.05 -9.74 -22.90
C LEU A 428 -14.02 -8.32 -23.49
N LEU A 429 -15.15 -7.82 -23.99
CA LEU A 429 -15.25 -6.46 -24.53
C LEU A 429 -15.03 -5.40 -23.45
N ALA A 430 -15.58 -5.57 -22.24
CA ALA A 430 -15.35 -4.68 -21.11
C ALA A 430 -13.86 -4.67 -20.70
N THR A 431 -13.21 -5.84 -20.71
CA THR A 431 -11.78 -5.96 -20.41
C THR A 431 -10.91 -5.30 -21.48
N ALA A 432 -11.24 -5.48 -22.76
CA ALA A 432 -10.56 -4.83 -23.87
C ALA A 432 -10.72 -3.30 -23.82
N ALA A 433 -11.94 -2.81 -23.53
CA ALA A 433 -12.21 -1.39 -23.36
C ALA A 433 -11.45 -0.79 -22.17
N MET A 434 -11.43 -1.48 -21.03
CA MET A 434 -10.65 -1.04 -19.86
C MET A 434 -9.15 -1.00 -20.18
N SER A 435 -8.64 -2.02 -20.87
CA SER A 435 -7.23 -2.07 -21.29
C SER A 435 -6.88 -0.95 -22.26
N TRP A 436 -7.79 -0.61 -23.19
CA TRP A 436 -7.64 0.53 -24.09
C TRP A 436 -7.52 1.85 -23.31
N VAL A 437 -8.40 2.07 -22.34
CA VAL A 437 -8.38 3.28 -21.49
C VAL A 437 -7.07 3.38 -20.71
N LEU A 438 -6.63 2.29 -20.06
CA LEU A 438 -5.44 2.31 -19.22
C LEU A 438 -4.14 2.44 -20.02
N LEU A 439 -3.98 1.67 -21.10
CA LEU A 439 -2.82 1.78 -22.00
C LEU A 439 -2.83 3.10 -22.77
N GLY A 440 -4.01 3.70 -22.97
CA GLY A 440 -4.15 5.04 -23.56
C GLY A 440 -3.52 6.14 -22.70
N ARG A 441 -3.42 5.95 -21.37
CA ARG A 441 -2.83 6.93 -20.44
C ARG A 441 -1.30 6.90 -20.43
N SER A 442 -0.70 5.86 -20.97
CA SER A 442 0.75 5.71 -21.17
C SER A 442 1.03 5.53 -22.66
N ALA A 443 0.51 6.44 -23.49
CA ALA A 443 0.44 6.24 -24.94
C ALA A 443 1.79 5.99 -25.64
N SER A 444 2.90 6.47 -25.07
CA SER A 444 4.27 6.22 -25.55
C SER A 444 4.85 4.87 -25.11
N PHE A 445 4.30 4.25 -24.05
CA PHE A 445 4.75 2.97 -23.53
C PHE A 445 4.09 1.81 -24.27
N VAL A 446 4.88 1.06 -25.05
CA VAL A 446 4.42 -0.09 -25.86
C VAL A 446 3.15 0.26 -26.68
N PRO A 447 3.23 1.29 -27.56
CA PRO A 447 2.06 1.97 -28.14
C PRO A 447 1.12 1.06 -28.96
N TRP A 448 1.63 -0.05 -29.48
CA TRP A 448 0.87 -1.03 -30.27
C TRP A 448 -0.03 -1.93 -29.41
N LEU A 449 0.26 -2.09 -28.11
CA LEU A 449 -0.38 -3.08 -27.26
C LEU A 449 -1.88 -2.84 -27.09
N LYS A 450 -2.30 -1.57 -26.95
CA LYS A 450 -3.72 -1.20 -26.83
C LYS A 450 -4.54 -1.67 -28.03
N TRP A 451 -3.97 -1.55 -29.23
CA TRP A 451 -4.62 -1.99 -30.47
C TRP A 451 -4.69 -3.51 -30.55
N ALA A 452 -3.58 -4.20 -30.23
CA ALA A 452 -3.54 -5.66 -30.23
C ALA A 452 -4.56 -6.26 -29.24
N VAL A 453 -4.64 -5.72 -28.02
CA VAL A 453 -5.60 -6.18 -27.00
C VAL A 453 -7.05 -5.98 -27.47
N VAL A 454 -7.37 -4.84 -28.08
CA VAL A 454 -8.73 -4.60 -28.61
C VAL A 454 -9.07 -5.55 -29.74
N VAL A 455 -8.18 -5.72 -30.73
CA VAL A 455 -8.41 -6.60 -31.87
C VAL A 455 -8.60 -8.05 -31.42
N VAL A 456 -7.68 -8.56 -30.59
CA VAL A 456 -7.76 -9.93 -30.06
C VAL A 456 -8.99 -10.11 -29.16
N GLY A 457 -9.32 -9.11 -28.35
CA GLY A 457 -10.50 -9.12 -27.47
C GLY A 457 -11.82 -9.17 -28.23
N VAL A 458 -11.95 -8.38 -29.29
CA VAL A 458 -13.14 -8.41 -30.17
C VAL A 458 -13.25 -9.74 -30.89
N VAL A 459 -12.15 -10.27 -31.44
CA VAL A 459 -12.15 -11.60 -32.09
C VAL A 459 -12.52 -12.70 -31.09
N ALA A 460 -11.98 -12.68 -29.88
CA ALA A 460 -12.31 -13.64 -28.83
C ALA A 460 -13.79 -13.53 -28.40
N ALA A 461 -14.32 -12.32 -28.30
CA ALA A 461 -15.73 -12.07 -27.95
C ALA A 461 -16.68 -12.57 -29.04
N VAL A 462 -16.38 -12.34 -30.31
CA VAL A 462 -17.17 -12.91 -31.43
C VAL A 462 -17.05 -14.43 -31.45
N ALA A 463 -15.82 -14.95 -31.29
CA ALA A 463 -15.59 -16.39 -31.29
C ALA A 463 -16.38 -17.07 -30.18
N VAL A 464 -16.37 -16.58 -28.94
CA VAL A 464 -17.06 -17.25 -27.81
C VAL A 464 -18.58 -17.33 -28.01
N LEU A 465 -19.18 -16.46 -28.84
CA LEU A 465 -20.59 -16.55 -29.22
C LEU A 465 -20.88 -17.74 -30.15
N VAL A 466 -19.90 -18.19 -30.93
CA VAL A 466 -20.04 -19.33 -31.87
C VAL A 466 -19.79 -20.64 -31.11
N PRO A 467 -20.79 -21.52 -30.90
CA PRO A 467 -20.62 -22.71 -30.06
C PRO A 467 -19.52 -23.66 -30.56
N ALA A 468 -19.35 -23.76 -31.89
CA ALA A 468 -18.32 -24.60 -32.51
C ALA A 468 -16.89 -24.15 -32.16
N SER A 469 -16.66 -22.85 -31.94
CA SER A 469 -15.33 -22.32 -31.57
C SER A 469 -14.94 -22.68 -30.12
N THR A 470 -15.93 -23.01 -29.28
CA THR A 470 -15.72 -23.30 -27.85
C THR A 470 -15.48 -24.79 -27.57
N ARG A 471 -15.18 -25.55 -28.63
CA ARG A 471 -14.92 -27.01 -28.60
C ARG A 471 -13.57 -27.34 -29.26
N GLY A 472 -12.99 -28.48 -28.88
CA GLY A 472 -11.74 -28.98 -29.48
C GLY A 472 -10.57 -28.01 -29.40
N ARG A 473 -9.77 -27.94 -30.47
CA ARG A 473 -8.59 -27.07 -30.55
C ARG A 473 -8.93 -25.57 -30.59
N LEU A 474 -10.06 -25.21 -31.20
CA LEU A 474 -10.53 -23.82 -31.24
C LEU A 474 -10.81 -23.26 -29.84
N ALA A 475 -11.32 -24.11 -28.93
CA ALA A 475 -11.55 -23.74 -27.54
C ALA A 475 -10.26 -23.25 -26.85
N ALA A 476 -9.13 -23.91 -27.14
CA ALA A 476 -7.83 -23.52 -26.61
C ALA A 476 -7.38 -22.18 -27.18
N VAL A 477 -7.56 -21.95 -28.49
CA VAL A 477 -7.25 -20.67 -29.15
C VAL A 477 -8.08 -19.52 -28.56
N VAL A 478 -9.40 -19.72 -28.40
CA VAL A 478 -10.28 -18.72 -27.77
C VAL A 478 -9.87 -18.44 -26.32
N THR A 479 -9.48 -19.49 -25.58
CA THR A 479 -9.00 -19.32 -24.19
C THR A 479 -7.69 -18.53 -24.15
N LEU A 480 -6.74 -18.82 -25.04
CA LEU A 480 -5.48 -18.07 -25.13
C LEU A 480 -5.71 -16.61 -25.54
N ALA A 481 -6.62 -16.35 -26.48
CA ALA A 481 -7.01 -15.01 -26.88
C ALA A 481 -7.68 -14.25 -25.72
N ALA A 482 -8.54 -14.90 -24.93
CA ALA A 482 -9.14 -14.34 -23.73
C ALA A 482 -8.09 -14.01 -22.65
N LEU A 483 -7.13 -14.91 -22.43
CA LEU A 483 -6.01 -14.69 -21.50
C LEU A 483 -5.14 -13.52 -21.96
N PHE A 484 -4.81 -13.44 -23.25
CA PHE A 484 -4.09 -12.29 -23.81
C PHE A 484 -4.86 -10.99 -23.59
N THR A 485 -6.16 -10.98 -23.87
CA THR A 485 -7.03 -9.81 -23.69
C THR A 485 -7.03 -9.32 -22.24
N GLY A 486 -7.08 -10.24 -21.27
CA GLY A 486 -7.14 -9.88 -19.86
C GLY A 486 -5.79 -9.60 -19.20
N LEU A 487 -4.71 -10.19 -19.69
CA LEU A 487 -3.42 -10.18 -18.98
C LEU A 487 -2.32 -9.41 -19.69
N ALA A 488 -2.41 -9.12 -20.99
CA ALA A 488 -1.30 -8.49 -21.71
C ALA A 488 -0.99 -7.08 -21.18
N GLY A 489 -2.02 -6.26 -20.90
CA GLY A 489 -1.86 -4.94 -20.28
C GLY A 489 -1.27 -4.98 -18.86
N PRO A 490 -1.89 -5.71 -17.90
CA PRO A 490 -1.33 -5.91 -16.57
C PRO A 490 0.10 -6.45 -16.58
N THR A 491 0.39 -7.42 -17.47
CA THR A 491 1.74 -7.99 -17.62
C THR A 491 2.74 -6.93 -18.08
N ALA A 492 2.39 -6.10 -19.06
CA ALA A 492 3.29 -5.04 -19.53
C ALA A 492 3.60 -4.03 -18.41
N TYR A 493 2.59 -3.65 -17.61
CA TYR A 493 2.80 -2.78 -16.44
C TYR A 493 3.62 -3.48 -15.36
N ALA A 494 3.35 -4.75 -15.06
CA ALA A 494 4.11 -5.53 -14.09
C ALA A 494 5.58 -5.70 -14.51
N VAL A 495 5.86 -5.93 -15.79
CA VAL A 495 7.23 -6.00 -16.33
C VAL A 495 7.93 -4.66 -16.19
N ASN A 496 7.25 -3.55 -16.51
CA ASN A 496 7.81 -2.21 -16.28
C ASN A 496 8.11 -1.97 -14.79
N THR A 497 7.19 -2.34 -13.89
CA THR A 497 7.42 -2.29 -12.44
C THR A 497 8.64 -3.10 -12.01
N ILE A 498 8.84 -4.31 -12.55
CA ILE A 498 10.00 -5.15 -12.21
C ILE A 498 11.30 -4.50 -12.71
N ALA A 499 11.26 -3.88 -13.89
CA ALA A 499 12.42 -3.25 -14.52
C ALA A 499 12.77 -1.87 -13.96
N THR A 500 11.90 -1.28 -13.14
CA THR A 500 12.07 0.08 -12.60
C THR A 500 12.37 0.00 -11.10
N PRO A 501 13.44 0.65 -10.61
CA PRO A 501 13.65 0.82 -9.17
C PRO A 501 12.57 1.69 -8.52
N HIS A 502 12.20 1.38 -7.29
CA HIS A 502 11.20 2.17 -6.54
C HIS A 502 11.74 2.52 -5.16
N THR A 503 11.65 3.79 -4.78
CA THR A 503 12.11 4.30 -3.48
C THR A 503 11.12 5.32 -2.91
N GLY A 504 11.17 5.54 -1.60
CA GLY A 504 10.40 6.57 -0.92
C GLY A 504 9.04 6.11 -0.38
N SER A 505 8.29 7.06 0.20
CA SER A 505 7.05 6.75 0.93
C SER A 505 5.81 6.62 0.04
N ILE A 506 5.85 7.18 -1.18
CA ILE A 506 4.75 7.13 -2.15
C ILE A 506 5.25 6.48 -3.43
N VAL A 507 4.77 5.28 -3.71
CA VAL A 507 5.15 4.50 -4.89
C VAL A 507 3.94 4.11 -5.73
N SER A 508 4.13 4.00 -7.04
CA SER A 508 3.13 3.55 -8.00
C SER A 508 3.70 2.51 -8.95
N ALA A 509 2.86 1.61 -9.43
CA ALA A 509 3.25 0.56 -10.36
C ALA A 509 2.99 0.95 -11.82
N GLY A 510 3.83 0.43 -12.71
CA GLY A 510 3.74 0.65 -14.16
C GLY A 510 4.42 1.94 -14.62
N PRO A 511 4.33 2.25 -15.94
CA PRO A 511 4.98 3.41 -16.54
C PRO A 511 4.36 4.71 -16.03
N THR A 512 5.06 5.81 -16.29
CA THR A 512 4.50 7.16 -16.12
C THR A 512 3.25 7.35 -17.00
N VAL A 513 2.23 8.01 -16.46
CA VAL A 513 0.95 8.21 -17.13
C VAL A 513 0.56 9.69 -17.17
N GLU A 514 -0.08 10.11 -18.27
CA GLU A 514 -0.63 11.45 -18.42
C GLU A 514 -1.78 11.69 -17.43
N GLY A 515 -1.81 12.89 -16.82
CA GLY A 515 -2.82 13.25 -15.82
C GLY A 515 -2.71 12.51 -14.48
N GLY A 516 -1.74 11.60 -14.33
CA GLY A 516 -1.37 11.01 -13.05
C GLY A 516 -0.44 11.93 -12.31
N ARG A 517 -0.92 13.07 -11.79
CA ARG A 517 -0.23 13.68 -10.65
C ARG A 517 -0.43 12.72 -9.49
N GLY A 518 0.54 11.83 -9.27
CA GLY A 518 0.66 11.13 -8.00
C GLY A 518 0.60 12.17 -6.87
N GLY A 519 0.09 11.78 -5.71
CA GLY A 519 0.09 12.67 -4.55
C GLY A 519 1.45 13.37 -4.37
N PRO A 520 1.49 14.55 -3.75
CA PRO A 520 2.70 15.36 -3.62
C PRO A 520 3.87 14.46 -3.23
N GLY A 521 4.91 14.39 -4.06
CA GLY A 521 6.03 13.43 -3.94
C GLY A 521 6.11 12.36 -5.03
N GLY A 522 5.08 12.17 -5.86
CA GLY A 522 5.12 11.27 -7.02
C GLY A 522 5.90 11.83 -8.22
N MET A 523 7.20 12.10 -8.06
CA MET A 523 8.11 12.20 -9.21
C MET A 523 8.79 10.85 -9.42
N GLY A 524 8.57 10.25 -10.59
CA GLY A 524 9.34 9.10 -11.05
C GLY A 524 10.83 9.44 -11.03
N GLY A 525 11.65 8.48 -10.59
CA GLY A 525 13.10 8.67 -10.47
C GLY A 525 13.76 9.13 -11.78
N PRO A 526 14.91 9.82 -11.70
CA PRO A 526 15.58 10.35 -12.87
C PRO A 526 16.27 9.23 -13.66
N GLY A 527 15.90 9.10 -14.93
CA GLY A 527 16.57 8.22 -15.88
C GLY A 527 16.41 8.73 -17.31
N GLY A 528 17.45 9.38 -17.84
CA GLY A 528 17.58 9.70 -19.27
C GLY A 528 17.79 11.18 -19.61
N MET A 529 18.87 11.80 -19.13
CA MET A 529 19.44 12.97 -19.81
C MET A 529 20.60 12.51 -20.69
N ASP A 530 20.26 11.97 -21.86
CA ASP A 530 21.15 11.85 -23.00
C ASP A 530 20.38 12.30 -24.24
N GLY A 531 20.75 13.46 -24.79
CA GLY A 531 20.11 13.99 -25.99
C GLY A 531 20.35 15.47 -26.22
N ALA A 532 21.57 15.84 -26.55
CA ALA A 532 21.87 17.13 -27.15
C ALA A 532 21.11 17.30 -28.49
N GLY A 533 20.43 18.45 -28.63
CA GLY A 533 20.17 19.10 -29.92
C GLY A 533 18.78 18.91 -30.55
N ARG A 534 17.91 19.92 -30.43
CA ARG A 534 17.51 20.79 -31.55
C ARG A 534 16.46 21.82 -31.13
N MET A 535 16.76 23.09 -31.45
CA MET A 535 15.84 24.22 -31.45
C MET A 535 14.72 24.06 -32.49
N GLY A 536 13.57 24.68 -32.18
CA GLY A 536 12.47 25.03 -33.09
C GLY A 536 11.13 24.89 -32.36
N GLY A 537 10.24 25.86 -32.22
CA GLY A 537 10.06 27.20 -32.77
C GLY A 537 8.55 27.47 -32.83
N GLY A 538 8.07 28.57 -32.21
CA GLY A 538 6.68 29.08 -32.27
C GLY A 538 5.74 28.55 -31.15
N THR A 539 4.87 29.33 -30.50
CA THR A 539 4.31 30.68 -30.75
C THR A 539 3.71 31.29 -29.47
N ALA A 540 4.04 32.57 -29.25
CA ALA A 540 3.34 33.72 -28.61
C ALA A 540 2.09 33.61 -27.70
N GLY A 541 2.10 34.47 -26.66
CA GLY A 541 0.95 35.13 -26.01
C GLY A 541 0.78 34.75 -24.54
N ALA A 542 0.85 35.59 -23.51
CA ALA A 542 0.59 37.03 -23.40
C ALA A 542 1.41 37.66 -22.25
N ALA A 543 1.68 38.96 -22.38
CA ALA A 543 2.47 39.79 -21.48
C ALA A 543 1.69 40.22 -20.22
N MET A 544 2.41 40.36 -19.10
CA MET A 544 1.96 41.12 -17.91
C MET A 544 2.69 42.48 -17.89
N PRO A 545 2.06 43.57 -17.39
CA PRO A 545 2.62 44.92 -17.49
C PRO A 545 3.73 45.18 -16.47
N ALA A 546 4.74 45.96 -16.90
CA ALA A 546 5.86 46.43 -16.09
C ALA A 546 5.44 47.52 -15.08
N MET A 547 6.00 47.47 -13.88
CA MET A 547 6.03 48.59 -12.93
C MET A 547 7.42 49.26 -12.97
N PRO A 548 7.54 50.60 -12.89
CA PRO A 548 8.80 51.31 -13.15
C PRO A 548 9.69 51.48 -11.90
N GLY A 549 10.95 51.12 -12.08
CA GLY A 549 12.19 51.79 -11.63
C GLY A 549 12.24 52.63 -10.35
N GLY A 550 13.09 52.18 -9.42
CA GLY A 550 13.83 53.03 -8.47
C GLY A 550 15.27 52.50 -8.34
N ALA A 551 16.23 53.21 -8.92
CA ALA A 551 17.63 52.83 -9.03
C ALA A 551 18.46 53.30 -7.83
N ALA A 552 19.40 52.46 -7.37
CA ALA A 552 20.69 52.89 -6.81
C ALA A 552 21.78 51.80 -7.00
N PRO A 553 23.07 52.16 -7.21
CA PRO A 553 24.01 51.33 -7.96
C PRO A 553 25.23 50.82 -7.17
N GLY A 554 25.65 49.59 -7.48
CA GLY A 554 27.05 49.21 -7.79
C GLY A 554 27.98 48.75 -6.65
N ALA A 555 28.24 47.43 -6.57
CA ALA A 555 29.58 46.84 -6.78
C ALA A 555 29.60 45.29 -6.72
N SER A 556 30.00 44.69 -7.85
CA SER A 556 30.65 43.39 -8.12
C SER A 556 29.98 42.04 -7.81
N ASP A 557 29.33 41.50 -8.84
CA ASP A 557 29.54 40.20 -9.51
C ASP A 557 29.95 38.95 -8.70
N GLY A 558 29.03 37.97 -8.66
CA GLY A 558 29.28 36.59 -8.24
C GLY A 558 28.05 35.69 -8.30
N ALA A 559 27.64 35.30 -9.52
CA ALA A 559 26.76 34.17 -9.87
C ALA A 559 25.31 34.15 -9.34
N ALA A 560 24.39 34.46 -10.26
CA ALA A 560 22.95 34.27 -10.12
C ALA A 560 22.56 32.78 -10.03
N ALA A 561 22.14 32.34 -8.84
CA ALA A 561 21.30 31.16 -8.65
C ALA A 561 19.83 31.61 -8.67
N GLY A 562 19.22 31.56 -9.84
CA GLY A 562 17.84 32.00 -10.06
C GLY A 562 16.83 30.86 -9.94
N ALA A 563 16.04 30.92 -8.87
CA ALA A 563 14.61 30.57 -8.83
C ALA A 563 14.17 29.18 -9.34
N THR A 564 14.36 28.15 -8.51
CA THR A 564 13.60 26.87 -8.57
C THR A 564 13.08 26.40 -7.19
N ASP A 565 13.14 27.25 -6.17
CA ASP A 565 13.17 26.85 -4.75
C ASP A 565 11.83 26.45 -4.10
N GLY A 566 10.81 26.12 -4.89
CA GLY A 566 9.54 25.56 -4.40
C GLY A 566 9.39 24.05 -4.59
N MET A 567 10.26 23.42 -5.40
CA MET A 567 10.12 22.01 -5.81
C MET A 567 11.21 21.08 -5.26
N GLY A 568 12.28 21.64 -4.69
CA GLY A 568 13.39 20.87 -4.10
C GLY A 568 13.08 20.22 -2.75
N ALA A 569 12.11 20.74 -1.98
CA ALA A 569 11.76 20.26 -0.65
C ALA A 569 11.05 18.88 -0.62
N MET A 570 10.60 18.36 -1.77
CA MET A 570 9.99 17.03 -1.89
C MET A 570 10.93 15.97 -2.48
N GLY A 571 12.09 16.37 -3.03
CA GLY A 571 13.10 15.47 -3.58
C GLY A 571 14.24 15.25 -2.59
N GLY A 572 14.56 13.99 -2.28
CA GLY A 572 15.60 13.64 -1.30
C GLY A 572 17.00 14.00 -1.80
N GLY A 573 17.56 15.09 -1.28
CA GLY A 573 18.99 15.38 -1.33
C GLY A 573 19.72 14.82 -0.11
N ALA A 574 20.95 15.29 0.14
CA ALA A 574 21.76 14.86 1.29
C ALA A 574 21.02 15.04 2.62
N ALA A 575 20.24 16.12 2.78
CA ALA A 575 19.43 16.40 3.97
C ALA A 575 18.13 15.58 4.10
N GLY A 576 17.69 14.89 3.04
CA GLY A 576 16.39 14.20 2.98
C GLY A 576 15.19 15.15 2.81
N GLY A 577 13.98 14.59 2.82
CA GLY A 577 12.73 15.34 2.72
C GLY A 577 11.53 14.57 3.28
N LEU A 578 10.35 15.19 3.29
CA LEU A 578 9.16 14.64 3.94
C LEU A 578 8.79 13.20 3.49
N LEU A 579 9.03 12.89 2.21
CA LEU A 579 8.61 11.61 1.59
C LEU A 579 9.77 10.78 1.06
N SER A 580 11.00 11.28 1.20
CA SER A 580 12.22 10.69 0.65
C SER A 580 13.31 10.70 1.72
N GLY A 581 13.96 9.56 1.93
CA GLY A 581 15.10 9.46 2.84
C GLY A 581 16.26 10.38 2.46
N SER A 582 17.09 10.73 3.45
CA SER A 582 18.38 11.39 3.22
C SER A 582 19.35 10.48 2.47
N THR A 583 20.30 11.11 1.77
CA THR A 583 21.38 10.42 1.03
C THR A 583 22.72 11.09 1.38
N PRO A 584 23.22 10.90 2.61
CA PRO A 584 24.41 11.60 3.07
C PRO A 584 25.65 11.22 2.24
N GLY A 585 26.53 12.21 2.02
CA GLY A 585 27.83 11.98 1.42
C GLY A 585 28.80 11.30 2.40
N THR A 586 29.91 10.79 1.87
CA THR A 586 30.88 10.02 2.67
C THR A 586 31.57 10.85 3.74
N GLU A 587 31.82 12.15 3.49
CA GLU A 587 32.46 13.03 4.46
C GLU A 587 31.55 13.25 5.67
N LEU A 588 30.25 13.49 5.40
CA LEU A 588 29.25 13.61 6.45
C LEU A 588 29.06 12.31 7.23
N VAL A 589 29.04 11.15 6.57
CA VAL A 589 28.96 9.85 7.26
C VAL A 589 30.15 9.67 8.21
N SER A 590 31.38 9.89 7.72
CA SER A 590 32.58 9.78 8.56
C SER A 590 32.62 10.78 9.72
N LEU A 591 32.06 11.99 9.54
CA LEU A 591 31.89 12.94 10.64
C LEU A 591 30.93 12.40 11.71
N LEU A 592 29.80 11.84 11.31
CA LEU A 592 28.81 11.30 12.25
C LEU A 592 29.32 10.04 12.98
N GLU A 593 30.16 9.22 12.33
CA GLU A 593 30.79 8.04 12.93
C GLU A 593 31.91 8.40 13.90
N GLN A 594 32.44 9.62 13.84
CA GLN A 594 33.52 10.06 14.73
C GLN A 594 33.05 10.02 16.18
N ASP A 595 33.73 9.19 16.99
CA ASP A 595 33.45 9.01 18.41
C ASP A 595 32.00 8.56 18.71
N SER A 596 31.32 7.91 17.74
CA SER A 596 29.89 7.57 17.83
C SER A 596 29.52 6.79 19.09
N GLY A 597 30.41 5.92 19.57
CA GLY A 597 30.24 5.13 20.79
C GLY A 597 30.13 5.94 22.09
N ASN A 598 30.44 7.24 22.07
CA ASN A 598 30.28 8.14 23.22
C ASN A 598 28.86 8.71 23.35
N TYR A 599 28.02 8.57 22.32
CA TYR A 599 26.71 9.18 22.24
C TYR A 599 25.60 8.12 22.19
N THR A 600 24.41 8.48 22.66
CA THR A 600 23.23 7.64 22.44
C THR A 600 22.70 7.82 21.01
N TRP A 601 22.78 9.06 20.50
CA TRP A 601 22.45 9.40 19.12
C TRP A 601 23.60 10.20 18.49
N VAL A 602 24.13 9.72 17.37
CA VAL A 602 25.17 10.44 16.62
C VAL A 602 24.66 11.73 16.00
N ALA A 603 23.35 11.80 15.76
CA ALA A 603 22.69 13.02 15.37
C ALA A 603 21.20 13.02 15.77
N ALA A 604 20.59 14.19 15.71
CA ALA A 604 19.15 14.37 15.69
C ALA A 604 18.71 15.09 14.41
N ALA A 605 17.60 14.68 13.82
CA ALA A 605 17.04 15.28 12.60
C ALA A 605 15.52 15.40 12.70
N ILE A 606 14.95 16.45 12.11
CA ILE A 606 13.49 16.64 12.07
C ILE A 606 12.88 15.70 11.02
N GLY A 607 11.95 14.86 11.46
CA GLY A 607 11.26 13.91 10.61
C GLY A 607 12.02 12.59 10.43
N SER A 608 11.27 11.48 10.47
CA SER A 608 11.84 10.13 10.38
C SER A 608 12.37 9.80 9.00
N ASN A 609 11.80 10.35 7.93
CA ASN A 609 12.39 10.20 6.60
C ASN A 609 13.76 10.88 6.53
N SER A 610 13.88 12.11 7.03
CA SER A 610 15.16 12.83 7.07
C SER A 610 16.22 12.10 7.91
N ALA A 611 15.84 11.52 9.05
CA ALA A 611 16.75 10.73 9.88
C ALA A 611 17.17 9.40 9.21
N SER A 612 16.26 8.74 8.49
CA SER A 612 16.45 7.36 8.02
C SER A 612 17.70 7.10 7.18
N GLY A 613 18.07 8.03 6.30
CA GLY A 613 19.26 7.85 5.46
C GLY A 613 20.56 7.92 6.24
N TYR A 614 20.64 8.77 7.27
CA TYR A 614 21.77 8.83 8.18
C TYR A 614 21.89 7.54 9.00
N GLN A 615 20.78 7.06 9.57
CA GLN A 615 20.73 5.80 10.35
C GLN A 615 21.24 4.61 9.53
N LEU A 616 20.79 4.51 8.28
CA LEU A 616 21.16 3.43 7.37
C LEU A 616 22.60 3.55 6.85
N ALA A 617 23.17 4.75 6.84
CA ALA A 617 24.51 5.00 6.33
C ALA A 617 25.60 4.81 7.40
N THR A 618 25.34 5.28 8.64
CA THR A 618 26.28 5.15 9.77
C THR A 618 26.10 3.84 10.54
N GLU A 619 25.00 3.14 10.29
CA GLU A 619 24.50 2.04 11.11
C GLU A 619 24.22 2.39 12.60
N ASP A 620 24.32 3.68 12.96
CA ASP A 620 24.19 4.22 14.32
C ASP A 620 22.82 4.90 14.56
N PRO A 621 22.37 5.04 15.82
CA PRO A 621 21.11 5.72 16.13
C PRO A 621 21.16 7.21 15.77
N VAL A 622 20.17 7.67 15.01
CA VAL A 622 19.86 9.09 14.80
C VAL A 622 18.45 9.36 15.31
N MET A 623 18.29 10.38 16.15
CA MET A 623 17.00 10.71 16.77
C MET A 623 16.07 11.35 15.73
N PRO A 624 14.91 10.74 15.41
CA PRO A 624 13.90 11.36 14.57
C PRO A 624 12.97 12.23 15.42
N ILE A 625 13.20 13.54 15.39
CA ILE A 625 12.37 14.50 16.12
C ILE A 625 11.02 14.63 15.41
N GLY A 626 9.94 14.46 16.17
CA GLY A 626 8.58 14.68 15.75
C GLY A 626 7.98 13.64 14.79
N GLY A 627 8.49 12.40 14.79
CA GLY A 627 7.88 11.31 14.04
C GLY A 627 8.06 11.45 12.54
N PHE A 628 7.09 11.03 11.72
CA PHE A 628 7.26 10.94 10.26
C PHE A 628 7.54 12.30 9.59
N ASN A 629 6.77 13.33 9.95
CA ASN A 629 6.77 14.66 9.34
C ASN A 629 7.26 15.77 10.29
N GLY A 630 7.68 15.44 11.51
CA GLY A 630 8.07 16.42 12.52
C GLY A 630 6.93 16.97 13.38
N SER A 631 5.69 16.47 13.25
CA SER A 631 4.53 16.99 14.00
C SER A 631 4.22 16.29 15.32
N ASP A 632 4.83 15.14 15.61
CA ASP A 632 4.60 14.47 16.89
C ASP A 632 5.28 15.27 18.01
N PRO A 633 4.68 15.44 19.20
CA PRO A 633 5.27 16.23 20.28
C PRO A 633 6.32 15.43 21.06
N SER A 634 7.37 14.96 20.35
CA SER A 634 8.44 14.16 20.93
C SER A 634 9.78 14.33 20.22
N PRO A 635 10.88 14.59 20.97
CA PRO A 635 10.88 15.01 22.38
C PRO A 635 10.27 16.41 22.56
N THR A 636 10.00 16.81 23.81
CA THR A 636 9.78 18.24 24.12
C THR A 636 11.10 19.01 24.05
N LEU A 637 11.05 20.35 23.99
CA LEU A 637 12.25 21.17 24.03
C LEU A 637 13.08 20.90 25.30
N GLU A 638 12.45 20.83 26.47
CA GLU A 638 13.16 20.60 27.74
C GLU A 638 13.83 19.22 27.78
N GLN A 639 13.16 18.20 27.24
CA GLN A 639 13.74 16.86 27.12
C GLN A 639 14.94 16.87 26.18
N PHE A 640 14.84 17.55 25.04
CA PHE A 640 15.94 17.68 24.10
C PHE A 640 17.13 18.40 24.72
N GLN A 641 16.90 19.53 25.40
CA GLN A 641 17.93 20.26 26.14
C GLN A 641 18.61 19.39 27.19
N GLN A 642 17.84 18.58 27.94
CA GLN A 642 18.41 17.65 28.89
C GLN A 642 19.27 16.57 28.21
N TYR A 643 18.85 16.04 27.06
CA TYR A 643 19.66 15.07 26.32
C TYR A 643 20.97 15.66 25.82
N VAL A 644 20.94 16.93 25.38
CA VAL A 644 22.16 17.66 25.01
C VAL A 644 23.06 17.88 26.22
N ALA A 645 22.51 18.34 27.35
CA ALA A 645 23.26 18.55 28.59
C ALA A 645 23.85 17.25 29.16
N ASP A 646 23.17 16.11 28.98
CA ASP A 646 23.64 14.78 29.35
C ASP A 646 24.72 14.23 28.38
N GLY A 647 25.04 14.93 27.29
CA GLY A 647 25.96 14.47 26.26
C GLY A 647 25.43 13.30 25.43
N LYS A 648 24.10 13.13 25.32
CA LYS A 648 23.50 11.99 24.60
C LYS A 648 23.40 12.18 23.09
N ILE A 649 23.45 13.42 22.60
CA ILE A 649 23.30 13.76 21.19
C ILE A 649 24.54 14.52 20.74
N HIS A 650 25.20 14.05 19.67
CA HIS A 650 26.38 14.73 19.13
C HIS A 650 26.00 15.90 18.23
N TYR A 651 25.35 15.63 17.09
CA TYR A 651 24.98 16.68 16.13
C TYR A 651 23.46 16.92 16.06
N PHE A 652 23.06 18.13 15.70
CA PHE A 652 21.73 18.40 15.18
C PHE A 652 21.83 18.72 13.69
N ILE A 653 21.09 17.98 12.86
CA ILE A 653 21.05 18.17 11.42
C ILE A 653 19.85 19.04 11.09
N SER A 654 20.11 20.25 10.60
CA SER A 654 19.03 21.12 10.14
C SER A 654 18.44 20.59 8.83
N GLY A 655 17.11 20.49 8.78
CA GLY A 655 16.43 20.22 7.52
C GLY A 655 16.72 21.35 6.54
N GLY A 656 16.94 21.03 5.25
CA GLY A 656 17.08 22.05 4.21
C GLY A 656 15.92 23.05 4.26
N ARG A 657 16.14 24.30 3.84
CA ARG A 657 15.14 25.40 3.81
C ARG A 657 13.81 24.89 3.20
N GLY A 658 12.87 24.41 4.01
CA GLY A 658 11.63 23.74 3.57
C GLY A 658 11.34 22.35 4.16
N GLY A 659 12.22 21.78 5.00
CA GLY A 659 12.12 20.43 5.57
C GLY A 659 11.16 20.23 6.75
N GLY A 660 10.43 21.27 7.14
CA GLY A 660 9.27 21.15 8.01
C GLY A 660 8.19 22.05 7.45
N MET A 661 6.99 21.52 7.21
CA MET A 661 5.80 22.37 7.31
C MET A 661 5.67 22.71 8.80
N GLY A 662 6.52 23.64 9.26
CA GLY A 662 6.64 24.08 10.63
C GLY A 662 5.37 24.80 11.03
N GLY A 663 4.42 24.05 11.59
CA GLY A 663 3.49 24.62 12.55
C GLY A 663 4.21 24.88 13.88
N ASP A 664 3.54 25.62 14.75
CA ASP A 664 3.93 25.76 16.15
C ASP A 664 4.06 24.37 16.80
N GLY A 665 5.18 24.08 17.46
CA GLY A 665 5.37 22.82 18.19
C GLY A 665 6.82 22.49 18.55
N PRO A 666 7.06 21.39 19.30
CA PRO A 666 8.37 21.09 19.87
C PRO A 666 9.52 20.98 18.85
N ALA A 667 9.25 20.47 17.64
CA ALA A 667 10.30 20.35 16.61
C ALA A 667 10.81 21.71 16.11
N SER A 668 9.93 22.70 15.97
CA SER A 668 10.31 24.06 15.55
C SER A 668 10.98 24.83 16.70
N GLU A 669 10.52 24.63 17.93
CA GLU A 669 11.15 25.15 19.15
C GLU A 669 12.58 24.62 19.32
N ILE A 670 12.79 23.31 19.16
CA ILE A 670 14.11 22.66 19.21
C ILE A 670 15.02 23.23 18.11
N SER A 671 14.52 23.32 16.86
CA SER A 671 15.31 23.88 15.76
C SER A 671 15.75 25.32 16.06
N THR A 672 14.85 26.14 16.58
CA THR A 672 15.13 27.54 16.91
C THR A 672 16.17 27.63 18.02
N TRP A 673 15.97 26.88 19.10
CA TRP A 673 16.90 26.83 20.23
C TRP A 673 18.30 26.39 19.79
N VAL A 674 18.41 25.34 18.96
CA VAL A 674 19.72 24.90 18.46
C VAL A 674 20.40 25.99 17.63
N GLN A 675 19.67 26.65 16.72
CA GLN A 675 20.21 27.71 15.87
C GLN A 675 20.68 28.93 16.65
N GLU A 676 20.05 29.23 17.79
CA GLU A 676 20.41 30.35 18.66
C GLU A 676 21.59 30.04 19.58
N ASN A 677 21.82 28.76 19.94
CA ASN A 677 22.77 28.39 20.98
C ASN A 677 24.03 27.68 20.47
N PHE A 678 24.04 27.15 19.24
CA PHE A 678 25.17 26.40 18.67
C PHE A 678 25.63 26.97 17.33
N THR A 679 26.89 26.68 16.97
CA THR A 679 27.47 27.18 15.73
C THR A 679 27.18 26.22 14.57
N ALA A 680 26.72 26.78 13.45
CA ALA A 680 26.48 26.02 12.23
C ALA A 680 27.81 25.62 11.54
N VAL A 681 27.89 24.35 11.18
CA VAL A 681 28.92 23.76 10.31
C VAL A 681 28.21 23.23 9.06
N THR A 682 28.86 23.25 7.90
CA THR A 682 28.31 22.69 6.67
C THR A 682 29.28 21.66 6.10
N VAL A 683 28.80 20.42 5.92
CA VAL A 683 29.55 19.30 5.34
C VAL A 683 28.67 18.63 4.28
N ASP A 684 29.23 18.33 3.10
CA ASP A 684 28.48 17.79 1.96
C ASP A 684 27.20 18.58 1.59
N GLY A 685 27.21 19.91 1.83
CA GLY A 685 26.06 20.78 1.60
C GLY A 685 24.91 20.62 2.61
N VAL A 686 25.12 19.88 3.69
CA VAL A 686 24.18 19.74 4.82
C VAL A 686 24.65 20.61 5.98
N THR A 687 23.75 21.43 6.51
CA THR A 687 24.02 22.26 7.69
C THR A 687 23.71 21.48 8.98
N LEU A 688 24.69 21.42 9.86
CA LEU A 688 24.68 20.72 11.14
C LEU A 688 25.23 21.60 12.26
N TYR A 689 24.82 21.31 13.49
CA TYR A 689 25.22 22.03 14.69
C TYR A 689 25.85 21.02 15.65
N ASP A 690 27.07 21.28 16.08
CA ASP A 690 27.73 20.48 17.11
C ASP A 690 27.11 20.83 18.48
N LEU A 691 26.46 19.86 19.12
CA LEU A 691 25.78 20.07 20.40
C LEU A 691 26.70 19.87 21.61
N THR A 692 27.99 19.64 21.37
CA THR A 692 29.02 19.45 22.40
C THR A 692 29.95 20.66 22.55
N SER A 693 29.81 21.67 21.69
CA SER A 693 30.66 22.86 21.61
C SER A 693 30.39 23.91 22.67
#